data_AF-A0AAD7XEN7-F1
#
_entry.id   AF-A0AAD7XEN7-F1
#
_cell.length_a   1.000
_cell.length_b   1.000
_cell.length_c   1.000
_cell.angle_alpha   90.00
_cell.angle_beta   90.00
_cell.angle_gamma   90.00
#
_symmetry.space_group_name_H-M   'P 1'
#
loop_
_entity.id
_entity.type
_entity.pdbx_description
1 polymer ?
#
loop_
_entity_poly.entity_id
_entity_poly.type
_entity_poly.pdbx_seq_one_letter_code
_entity_poly.pdbx_strand_id
1 'polypeptide(L)'
;MVEAVVGWEASPFHEGEWAVQEKLGVREQMEVFARKVVRRYMNAQHREFYGLLDFVIVGYEEGGWPWCTILTGKAGFIETPDPLTMKIRTRNKSFSPKIGTRLGLLGIQLSTRRRNRLAATVRSVDEDGLTLGVDQSFGNCPQYIQLRETSHVVVSSSSSSSNEKEAISRLGDRERALIAKSDTLFVASCVPGEGVDRGADASHRGGRQGFCHVAGETRLSIPDFPGNNHYNTLGNFWVNPKAGLLFVDFENGDMLQLVGTVELEWEGDAVETFKGADRLWHLEMSEGKWSSVDLRWQTLPHYWSPNSLMTGVWEEAEAALRAKRKRESWRPFEVVETVAESADITSFYLAPKDGDSVLGFQAGQFLTIKIPCDVTPKNWLVRTYTVSNAPDEADFYRISVKRDGVASGILHDKFTTRGASLETKAPRGAFTFDAADPRPAVLLAGGVGVTPMISMLRHGVREGHRMRYQRKCFFITSFRTEGQRAFHKEALELKASARDPDAITVVSLISSKDGRLSKKILQAILPLDDYHYFLCGPPSFSQAVYDILRNELGARDASIFSEAFGPASIERVPDDGAVGVAADQPPAAASAHVVFARSKFEIQWTPKDGTLLDLAEMHGIQPDFGCRLGNCGTCLAKINNGAVTYAGYNTPVYDIEDTSKFCLICQAVPAVDTLELDL
;
A
#
# COMPACT_ATOMS: atom_id res chain seq x y z
N MET A 1 -1.42 -37.64 -39.15
CA MET A 1 -0.07 -37.66 -38.55
C MET A 1 0.16 -36.28 -37.96
N VAL A 2 0.16 -36.17 -36.64
CA VAL A 2 0.48 -34.90 -35.97
C VAL A 2 2.00 -34.82 -35.97
N GLU A 3 2.58 -34.09 -36.91
CA GLU A 3 3.99 -33.74 -36.84
C GLU A 3 4.23 -33.07 -35.48
N ALA A 4 5.24 -33.57 -34.76
CA ALA A 4 5.65 -33.01 -33.49
C ALA A 4 6.04 -31.55 -33.71
N VAL A 5 5.18 -30.62 -33.27
CA VAL A 5 5.52 -29.21 -33.25
C VAL A 5 6.62 -29.04 -32.22
N VAL A 6 7.84 -28.90 -32.73
CA VAL A 6 9.09 -28.64 -32.00
C VAL A 6 8.84 -27.51 -30.99
N GLY A 7 9.30 -27.72 -29.75
CA GLY A 7 9.26 -26.68 -28.72
C GLY A 7 9.99 -25.42 -29.15
N TRP A 8 9.74 -24.32 -28.45
CA TRP A 8 10.42 -23.04 -28.65
C TRP A 8 11.95 -23.20 -28.57
N GLU A 9 12.69 -22.87 -29.65
CA GLU A 9 14.17 -22.80 -29.64
C GLU A 9 14.64 -21.56 -28.86
N ALA A 10 14.04 -20.41 -29.15
CA ALA A 10 14.18 -19.15 -28.41
C ALA A 10 12.94 -18.90 -27.53
N SER A 11 13.07 -18.07 -26.49
CA SER A 11 11.96 -17.72 -25.60
C SER A 11 10.72 -17.21 -26.36
N PRO A 12 9.49 -17.58 -25.94
CA PRO A 12 8.26 -17.03 -26.51
C PRO A 12 8.00 -15.57 -26.12
N PHE A 13 8.67 -15.09 -25.07
CA PHE A 13 8.65 -13.71 -24.63
C PHE A 13 9.75 -12.89 -25.30
N HIS A 14 9.49 -11.60 -25.49
CA HIS A 14 10.46 -10.63 -26.01
C HIS A 14 11.18 -9.88 -24.86
N GLU A 15 12.18 -9.05 -25.18
CA GLU A 15 13.06 -8.39 -24.21
C GLU A 15 12.36 -7.47 -23.21
N GLY A 16 11.22 -6.88 -23.59
CA GLY A 16 10.44 -6.01 -22.71
C GLY A 16 9.75 -6.80 -21.61
N GLU A 17 9.17 -7.95 -21.95
CA GLU A 17 8.60 -8.86 -20.97
C GLU A 17 9.68 -9.43 -20.06
N TRP A 18 10.87 -9.73 -20.58
CA TRP A 18 12.01 -10.15 -19.74
C TRP A 18 12.38 -9.09 -18.73
N ALA A 19 12.55 -7.84 -19.16
CA ALA A 19 12.92 -6.74 -18.27
C ALA A 19 11.91 -6.57 -17.12
N VAL A 20 10.61 -6.65 -17.42
CA VAL A 20 9.57 -6.59 -16.39
C VAL A 20 9.58 -7.82 -15.48
N GLN A 21 9.72 -9.02 -16.04
CA GLN A 21 9.76 -10.27 -15.25
C GLN A 21 11.00 -10.37 -14.36
N GLU A 22 12.16 -9.88 -14.82
CA GLU A 22 13.41 -9.81 -14.06
C GLU A 22 13.29 -8.80 -12.93
N LYS A 23 12.76 -7.60 -13.21
CA LYS A 23 12.47 -6.59 -12.18
C LYS A 23 11.59 -7.12 -11.06
N LEU A 24 10.69 -8.05 -11.37
CA LEU A 24 9.76 -8.66 -10.42
C LEU A 24 10.20 -10.03 -9.90
N GLY A 25 11.38 -10.52 -10.29
CA GLY A 25 11.94 -11.78 -9.81
C GLY A 25 11.18 -13.04 -10.25
N VAL A 26 10.42 -13.00 -11.35
CA VAL A 26 9.59 -14.13 -11.83
C VAL A 26 10.05 -14.70 -13.18
N ARG A 27 11.13 -14.17 -13.76
CA ARG A 27 11.63 -14.51 -15.11
C ARG A 27 11.77 -16.00 -15.38
N GLU A 28 12.50 -16.72 -14.52
CA GLU A 28 12.81 -18.13 -14.73
C GLU A 28 11.55 -19.01 -14.69
N GLN A 29 10.68 -18.79 -13.72
CA GLN A 29 9.41 -19.49 -13.58
C GLN A 29 8.54 -19.26 -14.82
N MET A 30 8.47 -18.01 -15.28
CA MET A 30 7.67 -17.64 -16.44
C MET A 30 8.21 -18.23 -17.75
N GLU A 31 9.52 -18.32 -17.92
CA GLU A 31 10.14 -18.97 -19.09
C GLU A 31 9.68 -20.43 -19.22
N VAL A 32 9.78 -21.19 -18.13
CA VAL A 32 9.41 -22.61 -18.09
C VAL A 32 7.92 -22.79 -18.35
N PHE A 33 7.08 -21.90 -17.79
CA PHE A 33 5.64 -21.94 -17.98
C PHE A 33 5.25 -21.60 -19.43
N ALA A 34 5.77 -20.50 -19.97
CA ALA A 34 5.41 -19.99 -21.28
C ALA A 34 5.73 -20.97 -22.41
N ARG A 35 6.89 -21.66 -22.36
CA ARG A 35 7.25 -22.69 -23.34
C ARG A 35 6.25 -23.85 -23.43
N LYS A 36 5.46 -24.09 -22.38
CA LYS A 36 4.43 -25.14 -22.34
C LYS A 36 3.08 -24.66 -22.86
N VAL A 37 2.75 -23.38 -22.68
CA VAL A 37 1.40 -22.84 -22.91
C VAL A 37 1.27 -21.98 -24.17
N VAL A 38 2.33 -21.28 -24.58
CA VAL A 38 2.37 -20.48 -25.80
C VAL A 38 2.68 -21.39 -26.99
N ARG A 39 1.81 -21.39 -27.99
CA ARG A 39 1.93 -22.28 -29.17
C ARG A 39 1.98 -21.46 -30.44
N ARG A 40 2.67 -21.96 -31.47
CA ARG A 40 2.70 -21.36 -32.82
C ARG A 40 1.51 -21.77 -33.70
N TYR A 41 0.46 -22.32 -33.08
CA TYR A 41 -0.74 -22.82 -33.74
C TYR A 41 -1.92 -22.78 -32.75
N MET A 42 -3.15 -22.81 -33.26
CA MET A 42 -4.35 -22.98 -32.46
C MET A 42 -4.63 -24.46 -32.20
N ASN A 43 -4.73 -24.85 -30.94
CA ASN A 43 -5.24 -26.17 -30.57
C ASN A 43 -6.76 -26.28 -30.89
N ALA A 44 -7.30 -27.50 -30.84
CA ALA A 44 -8.71 -27.74 -31.16
C ALA A 44 -9.68 -26.90 -30.29
N GLN A 45 -9.37 -26.74 -29.00
CA GLN A 45 -10.20 -25.96 -28.07
C GLN A 45 -10.23 -24.47 -28.41
N HIS A 46 -9.09 -23.88 -28.83
CA HIS A 46 -9.03 -22.47 -29.23
C HIS A 46 -9.78 -22.27 -30.54
N ARG A 47 -9.63 -23.19 -31.49
CA ARG A 47 -10.32 -23.16 -32.78
C ARG A 47 -11.85 -23.17 -32.62
N GLU A 48 -12.35 -24.08 -31.79
CA GLU A 48 -13.77 -24.14 -31.43
C GLU A 48 -14.21 -22.84 -30.74
N PHE A 49 -13.45 -22.37 -29.75
CA PHE A 49 -13.75 -21.14 -29.03
C PHE A 49 -13.90 -19.91 -29.95
N TYR A 50 -12.98 -19.69 -30.88
CA TYR A 50 -13.05 -18.56 -31.80
C TYR A 50 -14.29 -18.63 -32.72
N GLY A 51 -14.72 -19.84 -33.13
CA GLY A 51 -15.91 -20.01 -33.94
C GLY A 51 -17.23 -19.69 -33.23
N LEU A 52 -17.23 -19.68 -31.89
CA LEU A 52 -18.39 -19.36 -31.05
C LEU A 52 -18.55 -17.86 -30.76
N LEU A 53 -17.59 -17.03 -31.16
CA LEU A 53 -17.62 -15.60 -30.84
C LEU A 53 -18.55 -14.84 -31.80
N ASP A 54 -19.20 -13.80 -31.26
CA ASP A 54 -19.93 -12.78 -32.04
C ASP A 54 -19.10 -11.50 -32.25
N PHE A 55 -17.97 -11.40 -31.56
CA PHE A 55 -17.02 -10.33 -31.73
C PHE A 55 -15.60 -10.74 -31.34
N VAL A 56 -14.60 -10.03 -31.86
CA VAL A 56 -13.21 -10.17 -31.48
C VAL A 56 -12.59 -8.79 -31.35
N ILE A 57 -11.74 -8.62 -30.33
CA ILE A 57 -10.99 -7.38 -30.14
C ILE A 57 -9.70 -7.48 -30.97
N VAL A 58 -9.38 -6.42 -31.71
CA VAL A 58 -8.23 -6.37 -32.60
C VAL A 58 -7.37 -5.16 -32.27
N GLY A 59 -6.10 -5.43 -31.95
CA GLY A 59 -5.01 -4.48 -31.86
C GLY A 59 -4.24 -4.45 -33.17
N TYR A 60 -3.96 -3.26 -33.69
CA TYR A 60 -3.24 -3.07 -34.95
C TYR A 60 -2.45 -1.77 -34.93
N GLU A 61 -1.42 -1.66 -35.77
CA GLU A 61 -0.66 -0.41 -35.91
C GLU A 61 -1.12 0.38 -37.15
N GLU A 62 -1.40 1.67 -36.96
CA GLU A 62 -1.73 2.60 -38.04
C GLU A 62 -1.20 4.00 -37.69
N GLY A 63 -0.51 4.65 -38.63
CA GLY A 63 0.05 5.99 -38.41
C GLY A 63 1.11 6.06 -37.30
N GLY A 64 1.77 4.94 -36.98
CA GLY A 64 2.75 4.85 -35.88
C GLY A 64 2.13 4.77 -34.49
N TRP A 65 0.81 4.56 -34.39
CA TRP A 65 0.07 4.32 -33.14
C TRP A 65 -0.54 2.92 -33.11
N PRO A 66 -0.49 2.21 -31.98
CA PRO A 66 -1.31 1.03 -31.77
C PRO A 66 -2.76 1.47 -31.53
N TRP A 67 -3.69 0.96 -32.33
CA TRP A 67 -5.13 1.17 -32.19
C TRP A 67 -5.80 -0.12 -31.73
N CYS A 68 -6.87 0.01 -30.94
CA CYS A 68 -7.70 -1.11 -30.50
C CYS A 68 -9.13 -0.94 -31.02
N THR A 69 -9.70 -1.96 -31.67
CA THR A 69 -11.06 -1.94 -32.23
C THR A 69 -11.79 -3.27 -32.03
N ILE A 70 -13.07 -3.32 -32.42
CA ILE A 70 -13.91 -4.52 -32.38
C ILE A 70 -14.32 -4.89 -33.80
N LEU A 71 -14.16 -6.17 -34.15
CA LEU A 71 -14.81 -6.75 -35.31
C LEU A 71 -15.98 -7.59 -34.82
N THR A 72 -17.16 -7.37 -35.39
CA THR A 72 -18.40 -8.07 -35.04
C THR A 72 -18.89 -8.92 -36.20
N GLY A 73 -19.63 -9.97 -35.88
CA GLY A 73 -20.32 -10.83 -36.83
C GLY A 73 -21.26 -11.78 -36.08
N LYS A 74 -22.02 -12.62 -36.81
CA LYS A 74 -22.77 -13.70 -36.17
C LYS A 74 -21.84 -14.90 -35.95
N ALA A 75 -22.14 -15.75 -34.97
CA ALA A 75 -21.45 -17.05 -34.81
C ALA A 75 -21.15 -17.73 -36.16
N GLY A 76 -19.90 -18.14 -36.34
CA GLY A 76 -19.36 -18.60 -37.63
C GLY A 76 -18.76 -17.50 -38.53
N PHE A 77 -18.74 -16.24 -38.12
CA PHE A 77 -17.99 -15.19 -38.84
C PHE A 77 -16.47 -15.37 -38.71
N ILE A 78 -16.00 -16.05 -37.66
CA ILE A 78 -14.63 -16.51 -37.53
C ILE A 78 -14.58 -18.02 -37.81
N GLU A 79 -13.80 -18.41 -38.82
CA GLU A 79 -13.58 -19.81 -39.19
C GLU A 79 -12.10 -20.16 -39.02
N THR A 80 -11.82 -21.34 -38.48
CA THR A 80 -10.44 -21.84 -38.30
C THR A 80 -10.29 -23.19 -39.02
N PRO A 81 -10.11 -23.19 -40.36
CA PRO A 81 -10.11 -24.41 -41.16
C PRO A 81 -9.02 -25.40 -40.73
N ASP A 82 -7.87 -24.88 -40.30
CA ASP A 82 -6.73 -25.65 -39.80
C ASP A 82 -6.06 -24.92 -38.61
N PRO A 83 -5.08 -25.53 -37.92
CA PRO A 83 -4.40 -24.92 -36.78
C PRO A 83 -3.62 -23.62 -37.04
N LEU A 84 -3.30 -23.31 -38.30
CA LEU A 84 -2.42 -22.20 -38.71
C LEU A 84 -3.17 -21.09 -39.44
N THR A 85 -4.44 -21.30 -39.78
CA THR A 85 -5.24 -20.35 -40.57
C THR A 85 -6.50 -19.94 -39.82
N MET A 86 -6.77 -18.63 -39.80
CA MET A 86 -8.03 -18.05 -39.33
C MET A 86 -8.63 -17.18 -40.44
N LYS A 87 -9.93 -17.29 -40.68
CA LYS A 87 -10.70 -16.43 -41.58
C LYS A 87 -11.69 -15.62 -40.77
N ILE A 88 -11.77 -14.31 -40.99
CA ILE A 88 -12.71 -13.42 -40.33
C ILE A 88 -13.55 -12.72 -41.40
N ARG A 89 -14.84 -13.04 -41.46
CA ARG A 89 -15.80 -12.38 -42.34
C ARG A 89 -16.31 -11.10 -41.69
N THR A 90 -15.86 -9.95 -42.17
CA THR A 90 -16.23 -8.66 -41.61
C THR A 90 -16.54 -7.65 -42.70
N ARG A 91 -17.55 -6.81 -42.48
CA ARG A 91 -17.94 -5.70 -43.37
C ARG A 91 -17.44 -4.33 -42.88
N ASN A 92 -16.50 -4.31 -41.92
CA ASN A 92 -16.02 -3.07 -41.34
C ASN A 92 -15.10 -2.32 -42.31
N LYS A 93 -15.68 -1.45 -43.15
CA LYS A 93 -14.95 -0.61 -44.12
C LYS A 93 -13.92 0.33 -43.47
N SER A 94 -14.08 0.63 -42.18
CA SER A 94 -13.17 1.49 -41.43
C SER A 94 -11.91 0.78 -40.95
N PHE A 95 -11.82 -0.55 -41.11
CA PHE A 95 -10.68 -1.39 -40.77
C PHE A 95 -10.23 -2.20 -42.00
N SER A 96 -9.20 -1.72 -42.70
CA SER A 96 -8.66 -2.34 -43.90
C SER A 96 -7.14 -2.49 -43.79
N PRO A 97 -6.65 -3.46 -43.01
CA PRO A 97 -5.21 -3.66 -42.82
C PRO A 97 -4.53 -4.07 -44.14
N LYS A 98 -3.23 -3.82 -44.26
CA LYS A 98 -2.45 -4.26 -45.43
C LYS A 98 -2.05 -5.72 -45.28
N ILE A 99 -1.82 -6.41 -46.40
CA ILE A 99 -1.19 -7.74 -46.38
C ILE A 99 0.18 -7.61 -45.69
N GLY A 100 0.50 -8.56 -44.81
CA GLY A 100 1.70 -8.56 -43.98
C GLY A 100 1.56 -7.78 -42.67
N THR A 101 0.50 -6.99 -42.46
CA THR A 101 0.23 -6.36 -41.17
C THR A 101 0.04 -7.42 -40.09
N ARG A 102 0.67 -7.21 -38.94
CA ARG A 102 0.52 -8.08 -37.77
C ARG A 102 -0.54 -7.54 -36.82
N LEU A 103 -1.44 -8.41 -36.43
CA LEU A 103 -2.59 -8.12 -35.61
C LEU A 103 -2.50 -8.86 -34.28
N GLY A 104 -2.88 -8.17 -33.22
CA GLY A 104 -3.13 -8.76 -31.91
C GLY A 104 -4.62 -9.04 -31.76
N LEU A 105 -5.02 -10.29 -31.61
CA LEU A 105 -6.41 -10.67 -31.45
C LEU A 105 -6.66 -11.18 -30.02
N LEU A 106 -7.69 -10.62 -29.41
CA LEU A 106 -8.23 -11.11 -28.15
C LEU A 106 -9.64 -11.64 -28.40
N GLY A 107 -9.75 -12.97 -28.44
CA GLY A 107 -11.04 -13.64 -28.41
C GLY A 107 -11.54 -13.67 -26.98
N ILE A 108 -12.71 -13.11 -26.70
CA ILE A 108 -13.26 -13.00 -25.35
C ILE A 108 -14.76 -13.31 -25.36
N GLN A 109 -15.16 -14.24 -24.50
CA GLN A 109 -16.55 -14.58 -24.25
C GLN A 109 -16.90 -14.13 -22.83
N LEU A 110 -17.62 -13.00 -22.75
CA LEU A 110 -17.93 -12.33 -21.48
C LEU A 110 -18.87 -13.19 -20.61
N SER A 111 -19.82 -13.91 -21.22
CA SER A 111 -20.84 -14.71 -20.52
C SER A 111 -20.28 -15.87 -19.71
N THR A 112 -19.08 -16.36 -20.04
CA THR A 112 -18.43 -17.48 -19.35
C THR A 112 -17.04 -17.13 -18.82
N ARG A 113 -16.63 -15.85 -18.88
CA ARG A 113 -15.27 -15.38 -18.54
C ARG A 113 -14.18 -16.19 -19.23
N ARG A 114 -14.29 -16.45 -20.52
CA ARG A 114 -13.24 -17.13 -21.29
C ARG A 114 -12.52 -16.14 -22.18
N ARG A 115 -11.20 -16.21 -22.23
CA ARG A 115 -10.42 -15.41 -23.18
C ARG A 115 -9.18 -16.15 -23.69
N ASN A 116 -8.94 -16.01 -24.97
CA ASN A 116 -7.75 -16.50 -25.66
C ASN A 116 -7.08 -15.35 -26.40
N ARG A 117 -5.75 -15.36 -26.37
CA ARG A 117 -4.93 -14.44 -27.15
C ARG A 117 -4.43 -15.16 -28.39
N LEU A 118 -4.33 -14.40 -29.48
CA LEU A 118 -3.78 -14.86 -30.74
C LEU A 118 -3.03 -13.70 -31.43
N ALA A 119 -1.79 -13.95 -31.82
CA ALA A 119 -1.05 -13.06 -32.72
C ALA A 119 -1.11 -13.65 -34.13
N ALA A 120 -1.38 -12.82 -35.13
CA ALA A 120 -1.47 -13.29 -36.51
C ALA A 120 -1.05 -12.24 -37.54
N THR A 121 -0.61 -12.74 -38.70
CA THR A 121 -0.22 -11.94 -39.85
C THR A 121 -1.30 -12.00 -40.93
N VAL A 122 -1.68 -10.84 -41.46
CA VAL A 122 -2.65 -10.74 -42.57
C VAL A 122 -2.06 -11.37 -43.83
N ARG A 123 -2.73 -12.38 -44.39
CA ARG A 123 -2.33 -13.10 -45.61
C ARG A 123 -3.08 -12.61 -46.84
N SER A 124 -4.37 -12.35 -46.70
CA SER A 124 -5.19 -11.75 -47.75
C SER A 124 -6.29 -10.88 -47.16
N VAL A 125 -6.72 -9.92 -47.96
CA VAL A 125 -7.87 -9.05 -47.71
C VAL A 125 -8.71 -9.08 -48.97
N ASP A 126 -9.98 -9.44 -48.85
CA ASP A 126 -10.95 -9.49 -49.94
C ASP A 126 -12.28 -8.83 -49.52
N GLU A 127 -13.28 -8.84 -50.40
CA GLU A 127 -14.59 -8.22 -50.12
C GLU A 127 -15.38 -8.95 -49.03
N ASP A 128 -15.06 -10.23 -48.78
CA ASP A 128 -15.75 -11.08 -47.80
C ASP A 128 -15.07 -11.02 -46.41
N GLY A 129 -13.79 -10.63 -46.34
CA GLY A 129 -13.08 -10.33 -45.10
C GLY A 129 -11.57 -10.55 -45.16
N LEU A 130 -11.03 -11.17 -44.10
CA LEU A 130 -9.59 -11.31 -43.86
C LEU A 130 -9.21 -12.79 -43.71
N THR A 131 -8.09 -13.19 -44.33
CA THR A 131 -7.41 -14.45 -43.99
C THR A 131 -6.11 -14.14 -43.25
N LEU A 132 -5.94 -14.77 -42.09
CA LEU A 132 -4.85 -14.57 -41.16
C LEU A 132 -4.05 -15.86 -40.99
N GLY A 133 -2.72 -15.75 -40.98
CA GLY A 133 -1.81 -16.82 -40.58
C GLY A 133 -1.47 -16.68 -39.09
N VAL A 134 -1.70 -17.72 -38.31
CA VAL A 134 -1.47 -17.74 -36.87
C VAL A 134 0.02 -17.79 -36.57
N ASP A 135 0.49 -16.83 -35.78
CA ASP A 135 1.88 -16.75 -35.32
C ASP A 135 2.02 -17.30 -33.90
N GLN A 136 1.09 -16.93 -33.00
CA GLN A 136 1.03 -17.43 -31.63
C GLN A 136 -0.42 -17.56 -31.13
N SER A 137 -0.70 -18.53 -30.25
CA SER A 137 -2.00 -18.68 -29.57
C SER A 137 -1.87 -19.32 -28.18
N PHE A 138 -2.56 -18.75 -27.19
CA PHE A 138 -2.62 -19.25 -25.81
C PHE A 138 -3.85 -18.76 -25.05
N GLY A 139 -4.28 -19.52 -24.04
CA GLY A 139 -5.33 -19.10 -23.10
C GLY A 139 -4.80 -18.06 -22.10
N ASN A 140 -5.65 -17.13 -21.69
CA ASN A 140 -5.26 -16.02 -20.83
C ASN A 140 -6.18 -15.91 -19.59
N CYS A 141 -5.67 -15.29 -18.51
CA CYS A 141 -6.30 -15.28 -17.19
C CYS A 141 -7.69 -14.62 -17.16
N PRO A 142 -8.76 -15.27 -16.70
CA PRO A 142 -10.13 -14.72 -16.77
C PRO A 142 -10.51 -13.78 -15.62
N GLN A 143 -9.58 -13.49 -14.70
CA GLN A 143 -9.85 -12.96 -13.35
C GLN A 143 -10.77 -11.74 -13.31
N TYR A 144 -10.69 -10.79 -14.24
CA TYR A 144 -11.40 -9.50 -14.13
C TYR A 144 -12.51 -9.29 -15.16
N ILE A 145 -12.99 -10.36 -15.80
CA ILE A 145 -14.03 -10.27 -16.84
C ILE A 145 -15.43 -10.19 -16.19
N GLN A 146 -16.20 -9.14 -16.49
CA GLN A 146 -17.59 -9.01 -16.04
C GLN A 146 -18.55 -9.78 -16.96
N LEU A 147 -19.56 -10.43 -16.37
CA LEU A 147 -20.48 -11.29 -17.11
C LEU A 147 -21.46 -10.48 -17.94
N ARG A 148 -21.40 -10.66 -19.26
CA ARG A 148 -22.33 -10.05 -20.21
C ARG A 148 -22.70 -11.03 -21.31
N GLU A 149 -23.91 -10.92 -21.82
CA GLU A 149 -24.36 -11.64 -23.01
C GLU A 149 -24.61 -10.70 -24.17
N THR A 150 -24.25 -11.14 -25.37
CA THR A 150 -24.38 -10.40 -26.62
C THR A 150 -25.79 -10.46 -27.17
N SER A 151 -26.25 -9.37 -27.77
CA SER A 151 -27.47 -9.30 -28.56
C SER A 151 -27.23 -8.43 -29.79
N HIS A 152 -27.70 -8.91 -30.95
CA HIS A 152 -27.58 -8.16 -32.21
C HIS A 152 -28.79 -7.25 -32.39
N VAL A 153 -28.54 -5.98 -32.74
CA VAL A 153 -29.61 -5.06 -33.11
C VAL A 153 -29.95 -5.28 -34.58
N VAL A 154 -31.24 -5.46 -34.88
CA VAL A 154 -31.72 -5.48 -36.27
C VAL A 154 -31.74 -4.03 -36.76
N VAL A 155 -30.67 -3.60 -37.41
CA VAL A 155 -30.64 -2.28 -38.06
C VAL A 155 -31.56 -2.35 -39.29
N SER A 156 -32.68 -1.62 -39.26
CA SER A 156 -33.49 -1.43 -40.46
C SER A 156 -32.65 -0.75 -41.54
N SER A 157 -32.70 -1.26 -42.76
CA SER A 157 -31.86 -0.85 -43.91
C SER A 157 -32.02 0.62 -44.34
N SER A 158 -32.74 1.45 -43.58
CA SER A 158 -32.96 2.89 -43.81
C SER A 158 -32.24 3.81 -42.81
N SER A 159 -31.53 3.27 -41.81
CA SER A 159 -30.66 4.05 -40.93
C SER A 159 -29.22 3.57 -41.05
N SER A 160 -28.62 3.82 -42.21
CA SER A 160 -27.16 3.93 -42.31
C SER A 160 -26.73 5.19 -41.55
N SER A 161 -26.81 5.16 -40.22
CA SER A 161 -26.25 6.23 -39.38
C SER A 161 -24.73 6.12 -39.50
N SER A 162 -24.18 7.00 -40.34
CA SER A 162 -22.82 7.52 -40.29
C SER A 162 -21.85 6.78 -39.36
N ASN A 163 -21.00 5.94 -39.93
CA ASN A 163 -19.68 5.60 -39.39
C ASN A 163 -18.75 6.84 -39.43
N GLU A 164 -19.27 8.03 -39.08
CA GLU A 164 -18.47 9.24 -39.02
C GLU A 164 -17.64 9.17 -37.74
N LYS A 165 -16.34 8.97 -37.95
CA LYS A 165 -15.32 9.06 -36.91
C LYS A 165 -15.30 10.51 -36.42
N GLU A 166 -15.91 10.77 -35.27
CA GLU A 166 -15.76 12.06 -34.60
C GLU A 166 -14.39 12.08 -33.92
N ALA A 167 -13.44 12.81 -34.50
CA ALA A 167 -12.10 12.95 -33.95
C ALA A 167 -12.11 13.86 -32.71
N ILE A 168 -11.33 13.48 -31.70
CA ILE A 168 -11.16 14.26 -30.47
C ILE A 168 -9.66 14.43 -30.16
N SER A 169 -9.32 15.58 -29.58
CA SER A 169 -7.96 15.92 -29.13
C SER A 169 -7.87 16.16 -27.62
N ARG A 170 -9.00 16.13 -26.90
CA ARG A 170 -9.10 16.25 -25.44
C ARG A 170 -10.25 15.41 -24.90
N LEU A 171 -10.21 15.09 -23.61
CA LEU A 171 -11.23 14.35 -22.88
C LEU A 171 -12.22 15.35 -22.26
N GLY A 172 -13.35 15.56 -22.93
CA GLY A 172 -14.46 16.37 -22.43
C GLY A 172 -15.37 15.60 -21.48
N ASP A 173 -16.53 16.18 -21.17
CA ASP A 173 -17.48 15.60 -20.22
C ASP A 173 -18.05 14.26 -20.71
N ARG A 174 -18.27 14.12 -22.03
CA ARG A 174 -18.78 12.87 -22.64
C ARG A 174 -17.79 11.72 -22.45
N GLU A 175 -16.52 11.96 -22.75
CA GLU A 175 -15.46 10.94 -22.63
C GLU A 175 -15.25 10.56 -21.16
N ARG A 176 -15.20 11.56 -20.26
CA ARG A 176 -15.07 11.33 -18.81
C ARG A 176 -16.22 10.51 -18.25
N ALA A 177 -17.45 10.80 -18.68
CA ALA A 177 -18.63 10.07 -18.23
C ALA A 177 -18.57 8.59 -18.65
N LEU A 178 -18.14 8.29 -19.88
CA LEU A 178 -17.95 6.91 -20.33
C LEU A 178 -16.82 6.23 -19.54
N ILE A 179 -15.65 6.87 -19.42
CA ILE A 179 -14.49 6.31 -18.72
C ILE A 179 -14.82 6.02 -17.25
N ALA A 180 -15.49 6.95 -16.55
CA ALA A 180 -15.87 6.78 -15.15
C ALA A 180 -16.87 5.61 -14.95
N LYS A 181 -17.79 5.41 -15.90
CA LYS A 181 -18.76 4.29 -15.87
C LYS A 181 -18.20 2.98 -16.39
N SER A 182 -16.99 2.96 -16.94
CA SER A 182 -16.39 1.76 -17.50
C SER A 182 -15.84 0.87 -16.38
N ASP A 183 -16.20 -0.41 -16.42
CA ASP A 183 -15.60 -1.48 -15.60
C ASP A 183 -14.66 -2.39 -16.41
N THR A 184 -14.56 -2.12 -17.71
CA THR A 184 -13.81 -2.89 -18.70
C THR A 184 -13.14 -1.92 -19.67
N LEU A 185 -11.87 -2.17 -19.95
CA LEU A 185 -11.02 -1.45 -20.90
C LEU A 185 -10.27 -2.46 -21.75
N PHE A 186 -10.18 -2.23 -23.05
CA PHE A 186 -9.26 -2.96 -23.92
C PHE A 186 -8.07 -2.09 -24.28
N VAL A 187 -6.90 -2.71 -24.32
CA VAL A 187 -5.63 -2.03 -24.58
C VAL A 187 -4.90 -2.74 -25.71
N ALA A 188 -4.52 -1.98 -26.72
CA ALA A 188 -3.56 -2.37 -27.73
C ALA A 188 -2.20 -1.77 -27.42
N SER A 189 -1.15 -2.53 -27.68
CA SER A 189 0.24 -2.10 -27.62
C SER A 189 1.00 -2.79 -28.74
N CYS A 190 2.18 -2.30 -29.12
CA CYS A 190 2.92 -2.84 -30.25
C CYS A 190 4.40 -2.90 -29.92
N VAL A 191 5.07 -3.97 -30.34
CA VAL A 191 6.55 -4.03 -30.34
C VAL A 191 7.01 -3.94 -31.79
N PRO A 192 7.78 -2.90 -32.18
CA PRO A 192 8.28 -2.77 -33.53
C PRO A 192 9.33 -3.85 -33.84
N GLY A 193 9.51 -4.16 -35.13
CA GLY A 193 10.55 -5.07 -35.62
C GLY A 193 10.03 -6.36 -36.24
N GLU A 194 10.98 -7.23 -36.59
CA GLU A 194 10.72 -8.53 -37.21
C GLU A 194 10.93 -9.66 -36.17
N GLY A 195 10.12 -10.72 -36.23
CA GLY A 195 10.17 -11.85 -35.28
C GLY A 195 8.79 -12.20 -34.74
N VAL A 196 8.49 -13.47 -34.46
CA VAL A 196 7.11 -13.96 -34.14
C VAL A 196 6.51 -13.41 -32.84
N ASP A 197 7.32 -12.79 -32.01
CA ASP A 197 7.01 -12.10 -30.75
C ASP A 197 6.79 -10.58 -30.95
N ARG A 198 6.95 -10.06 -32.18
CA ARG A 198 6.75 -8.66 -32.57
C ARG A 198 5.40 -8.39 -33.21
N GLY A 199 4.99 -7.12 -33.17
CA GLY A 199 3.75 -6.61 -33.76
C GLY A 199 2.76 -6.12 -32.71
N ALA A 200 1.53 -5.86 -33.16
CA ALA A 200 0.46 -5.40 -32.30
C ALA A 200 -0.08 -6.52 -31.39
N ASP A 201 -0.56 -6.12 -30.23
CA ASP A 201 -1.26 -6.95 -29.25
C ASP A 201 -2.62 -6.33 -28.88
N ALA A 202 -3.53 -7.13 -28.35
CA ALA A 202 -4.75 -6.68 -27.68
C ALA A 202 -4.95 -7.43 -26.35
N SER A 203 -5.27 -6.68 -25.31
CA SER A 203 -5.45 -7.19 -23.95
C SER A 203 -6.67 -6.56 -23.27
N HIS A 204 -7.23 -7.28 -22.29
CA HIS A 204 -8.35 -6.81 -21.48
C HIS A 204 -7.86 -6.39 -20.09
N ARG A 205 -8.40 -5.28 -19.59
CA ARG A 205 -8.31 -4.80 -18.21
C ARG A 205 -9.72 -4.61 -17.65
N GLY A 206 -9.93 -4.99 -16.40
CA GLY A 206 -11.24 -4.87 -15.77
C GLY A 206 -11.11 -4.60 -14.27
N GLY A 207 -12.08 -3.90 -13.72
CA GLY A 207 -12.13 -3.47 -12.33
C GLY A 207 -13.55 -3.05 -11.95
N ARG A 208 -13.73 -2.46 -10.77
CA ARG A 208 -14.99 -1.77 -10.43
C ARG A 208 -15.14 -0.50 -11.28
N GLN A 209 -16.37 -0.04 -11.49
CA GLN A 209 -16.61 1.25 -12.14
C GLN A 209 -15.83 2.36 -11.42
N GLY A 210 -15.12 3.19 -12.17
CA GLY A 210 -14.20 4.20 -11.62
C GLY A 210 -12.77 3.71 -11.37
N PHE A 211 -12.39 2.51 -11.84
CA PHE A 211 -10.99 2.06 -11.78
C PHE A 211 -10.06 2.80 -12.76
N CYS A 212 -10.60 3.44 -13.79
CA CYS A 212 -9.87 4.38 -14.66
C CYS A 212 -10.18 5.81 -14.23
N HIS A 213 -9.17 6.67 -14.17
CA HIS A 213 -9.33 8.08 -13.82
C HIS A 213 -8.75 8.98 -14.90
N VAL A 214 -9.39 10.14 -15.12
CA VAL A 214 -8.91 11.17 -16.03
C VAL A 214 -8.43 12.37 -15.23
N ALA A 215 -7.13 12.63 -15.28
CA ALA A 215 -6.49 13.80 -14.67
C ALA A 215 -6.22 14.88 -15.74
N GLY A 216 -6.67 16.11 -15.50
CA GLY A 216 -6.57 17.17 -16.51
C GLY A 216 -7.34 16.81 -17.79
N GLU A 217 -6.95 17.34 -18.95
CA GLU A 217 -7.67 17.17 -20.23
C GLU A 217 -7.23 15.97 -21.07
N THR A 218 -6.08 15.36 -20.79
CA THR A 218 -5.44 14.38 -21.68
C THR A 218 -4.87 13.15 -20.95
N ARG A 219 -4.69 13.19 -19.62
CA ARG A 219 -4.03 12.11 -18.89
C ARG A 219 -5.04 11.13 -18.31
N LEU A 220 -4.88 9.85 -18.61
CA LEU A 220 -5.60 8.76 -17.95
C LEU A 220 -4.66 8.00 -17.02
N SER A 221 -5.15 7.57 -15.87
CA SER A 221 -4.44 6.70 -14.91
C SER A 221 -5.20 5.39 -14.75
N ILE A 222 -4.50 4.27 -14.92
CA ILE A 222 -5.08 2.94 -14.90
C ILE A 222 -4.26 2.04 -13.95
N PRO A 223 -4.89 1.35 -13.00
CA PRO A 223 -4.22 0.37 -12.15
C PRO A 223 -3.91 -0.92 -12.92
N ASP A 224 -2.78 -1.53 -12.60
CA ASP A 224 -2.46 -2.89 -13.02
C ASP A 224 -2.60 -3.81 -11.81
N PHE A 225 -3.55 -4.74 -11.91
CA PHE A 225 -3.88 -5.69 -10.86
C PHE A 225 -3.11 -7.01 -11.06
N PRO A 226 -2.86 -7.78 -9.99
CA PRO A 226 -2.21 -9.08 -10.06
C PRO A 226 -2.82 -9.99 -11.14
N GLY A 227 -1.96 -10.58 -11.96
CA GLY A 227 -2.37 -11.39 -13.12
C GLY A 227 -1.62 -12.72 -13.23
N ASN A 228 -1.40 -13.16 -14.46
CA ASN A 228 -0.66 -14.40 -14.77
C ASN A 228 0.86 -14.19 -14.92
N ASN A 229 1.38 -13.00 -14.59
CA ASN A 229 2.79 -12.65 -14.71
C ASN A 229 3.40 -12.78 -16.12
N HIS A 230 2.59 -12.84 -17.18
CA HIS A 230 3.12 -12.80 -18.54
C HIS A 230 3.68 -11.41 -18.89
N TYR A 231 3.07 -10.35 -18.33
CA TYR A 231 3.42 -8.95 -18.54
C TYR A 231 3.43 -8.51 -20.01
N ASN A 232 2.65 -9.15 -20.89
CA ASN A 232 2.69 -8.83 -22.32
C ASN A 232 2.45 -7.34 -22.63
N THR A 233 1.46 -6.72 -21.99
CA THR A 233 1.18 -5.29 -22.21
C THR A 233 2.28 -4.39 -21.64
N LEU A 234 2.75 -4.67 -20.42
CA LEU A 234 3.76 -3.88 -19.72
C LEU A 234 5.14 -4.01 -20.38
N GLY A 235 5.49 -5.22 -20.83
CA GLY A 235 6.69 -5.49 -21.60
C GLY A 235 6.67 -4.76 -22.94
N ASN A 236 5.52 -4.72 -23.63
CA ASN A 236 5.36 -3.88 -24.82
C ASN A 236 5.60 -2.40 -24.49
N PHE A 237 5.03 -1.87 -23.40
CA PHE A 237 5.24 -0.49 -22.97
C PHE A 237 6.69 -0.17 -22.61
N TRP A 238 7.42 -1.15 -22.06
CA TRP A 238 8.83 -1.02 -21.75
C TRP A 238 9.68 -0.76 -23.00
N VAL A 239 9.36 -1.41 -24.12
CA VAL A 239 10.10 -1.26 -25.38
C VAL A 239 9.55 -0.13 -26.24
N ASN A 240 8.24 0.04 -26.27
CA ASN A 240 7.52 1.03 -27.05
C ASN A 240 6.40 1.64 -26.19
N PRO A 241 6.62 2.82 -25.60
CA PRO A 241 5.71 3.44 -24.64
C PRO A 241 4.51 4.09 -25.34
N LYS A 242 3.77 3.32 -26.14
CA LYS A 242 2.57 3.73 -26.85
C LYS A 242 1.45 2.72 -26.62
N ALA A 243 0.24 3.22 -26.43
CA ALA A 243 -0.95 2.38 -26.31
C ALA A 243 -2.13 2.93 -27.09
N GLY A 244 -3.03 2.02 -27.46
CA GLY A 244 -4.37 2.31 -27.92
C GLY A 244 -5.38 1.80 -26.92
N LEU A 245 -6.25 2.64 -26.43
CA LEU A 245 -7.33 2.28 -25.52
C LEU A 245 -8.65 2.18 -26.27
N LEU A 246 -9.49 1.25 -25.85
CA LEU A 246 -10.86 1.11 -26.33
C LEU A 246 -11.79 0.97 -25.13
N PHE A 247 -12.63 1.98 -24.95
CA PHE A 247 -13.78 1.97 -24.05
C PHE A 247 -15.03 1.68 -24.86
N VAL A 248 -15.91 0.84 -24.31
CA VAL A 248 -17.15 0.43 -24.97
C VAL A 248 -18.31 0.76 -24.05
N ASP A 249 -19.25 1.55 -24.55
CA ASP A 249 -20.59 1.59 -23.98
C ASP A 249 -21.30 0.30 -24.37
N PHE A 250 -21.27 -0.68 -23.48
CA PHE A 250 -21.87 -1.99 -23.70
C PHE A 250 -23.40 -1.93 -23.90
N GLU A 251 -24.07 -0.89 -23.41
CA GLU A 251 -25.52 -0.72 -23.53
C GLU A 251 -25.93 -0.04 -24.84
N ASN A 252 -25.08 0.84 -25.39
CA ASN A 252 -25.40 1.62 -26.59
C ASN A 252 -24.53 1.27 -27.81
N GLY A 253 -23.47 0.49 -27.65
CA GLY A 253 -22.53 0.11 -28.71
C GLY A 253 -21.60 1.23 -29.15
N ASP A 254 -21.57 2.36 -28.45
CA ASP A 254 -20.61 3.44 -28.71
C ASP A 254 -19.21 3.00 -28.27
N MET A 255 -18.22 3.38 -29.06
CA MET A 255 -16.81 3.07 -28.83
C MET A 255 -15.98 4.35 -28.82
N LEU A 256 -15.26 4.54 -27.71
CA LEU A 256 -14.25 5.58 -27.59
C LEU A 256 -12.88 4.93 -27.74
N GLN A 257 -12.19 5.27 -28.83
CA GLN A 257 -10.83 4.81 -29.10
C GLN A 257 -9.85 5.95 -28.84
N LEU A 258 -8.83 5.71 -28.03
CA LEU A 258 -7.79 6.70 -27.71
C LEU A 258 -6.43 6.14 -28.07
N VAL A 259 -5.47 6.98 -28.44
CA VAL A 259 -4.06 6.61 -28.51
C VAL A 259 -3.21 7.63 -27.78
N GLY A 260 -2.08 7.18 -27.25
CA GLY A 260 -1.21 8.04 -26.47
C GLY A 260 0.07 7.35 -26.03
N THR A 261 0.93 8.13 -25.40
CA THR A 261 2.18 7.63 -24.81
C THR A 261 1.96 7.15 -23.39
N VAL A 262 2.69 6.11 -22.98
CA VAL A 262 2.54 5.48 -21.67
C VAL A 262 3.72 5.77 -20.75
N GLU A 263 3.41 6.07 -19.49
CA GLU A 263 4.34 6.14 -18.37
C GLU A 263 3.99 5.06 -17.34
N LEU A 264 5.00 4.33 -16.83
CA LEU A 264 4.81 3.29 -15.81
C LEU A 264 5.19 3.82 -14.43
N GLU A 265 4.26 3.77 -13.47
CA GLU A 265 4.48 4.12 -12.07
C GLU A 265 4.50 2.82 -11.24
N TRP A 266 5.70 2.39 -10.86
CA TRP A 266 5.90 1.14 -10.12
C TRP A 266 5.59 1.27 -8.63
N GLU A 267 5.87 2.43 -8.06
CA GLU A 267 5.88 2.73 -6.64
C GLU A 267 5.47 4.19 -6.44
N GLY A 268 4.91 4.51 -5.27
CA GLY A 268 4.45 5.86 -4.95
C GLY A 268 3.16 5.83 -4.13
N ASP A 269 2.81 6.97 -3.51
CA ASP A 269 1.63 7.04 -2.64
C ASP A 269 0.33 6.69 -3.40
N ALA A 270 0.25 6.99 -4.69
CA ALA A 270 -0.91 6.65 -5.51
C ALA A 270 -1.05 5.13 -5.71
N VAL A 271 0.06 4.42 -5.89
CA VAL A 271 0.10 2.96 -5.94
C VAL A 271 -0.29 2.38 -4.58
N GLU A 272 0.34 2.84 -3.49
CA GLU A 272 0.10 2.35 -2.12
C GLU A 272 -1.35 2.54 -1.66
N THR A 273 -2.00 3.63 -2.07
CA THR A 273 -3.38 3.95 -1.67
C THR A 273 -4.43 3.31 -2.57
N PHE A 274 -4.07 2.87 -3.78
CA PHE A 274 -5.00 2.18 -4.66
C PHE A 274 -5.09 0.70 -4.29
N LYS A 275 -6.19 0.34 -3.61
CA LYS A 275 -6.42 -1.03 -3.15
C LYS A 275 -6.32 -2.07 -4.29
N GLY A 276 -5.39 -3.01 -4.13
CA GLY A 276 -5.22 -4.17 -5.01
C GLY A 276 -4.40 -3.92 -6.27
N ALA A 277 -3.92 -2.70 -6.51
CA ALA A 277 -2.98 -2.42 -7.59
C ALA A 277 -1.55 -2.76 -7.17
N ASP A 278 -0.80 -3.45 -8.03
CA ASP A 278 0.64 -3.66 -7.81
C ASP A 278 1.46 -2.46 -8.30
N ARG A 279 0.89 -1.71 -9.25
CA ARG A 279 1.50 -0.60 -9.98
C ARG A 279 0.41 0.17 -10.73
N LEU A 280 0.75 1.36 -11.20
CA LEU A 280 -0.09 2.17 -12.07
C LEU A 280 0.59 2.39 -13.42
N TRP A 281 -0.20 2.71 -14.44
CA TRP A 281 0.32 3.26 -15.68
C TRP A 281 -0.57 4.38 -16.16
N HIS A 282 0.06 5.38 -16.78
CA HIS A 282 -0.61 6.58 -17.26
C HIS A 282 -0.53 6.65 -18.75
N LEU A 283 -1.64 7.00 -19.39
CA LEU A 283 -1.68 7.34 -20.80
C LEU A 283 -1.84 8.85 -20.96
N GLU A 284 -0.87 9.48 -21.61
CA GLU A 284 -0.99 10.84 -22.09
C GLU A 284 -1.58 10.82 -23.50
N MET A 285 -2.86 11.18 -23.61
CA MET A 285 -3.63 11.10 -24.85
C MET A 285 -3.06 12.05 -25.91
N SER A 286 -2.81 11.51 -27.10
CA SER A 286 -2.44 12.29 -28.29
C SER A 286 -3.64 12.59 -29.16
N GLU A 287 -4.44 11.56 -29.46
CA GLU A 287 -5.67 11.68 -30.26
C GLU A 287 -6.67 10.60 -29.88
N GLY A 288 -7.93 10.83 -30.21
CA GLY A 288 -8.98 9.84 -30.05
C GLY A 288 -10.06 9.99 -31.11
N LYS A 289 -10.97 9.01 -31.15
CA LYS A 289 -12.13 9.03 -32.03
C LYS A 289 -13.29 8.26 -31.43
N TRP A 290 -14.50 8.76 -31.68
CA TRP A 290 -15.71 8.00 -31.49
C TRP A 290 -16.04 7.16 -32.72
N SER A 291 -16.61 6.00 -32.47
CA SER A 291 -17.20 5.10 -33.47
C SER A 291 -18.29 4.28 -32.79
N SER A 292 -18.96 3.39 -33.51
CA SER A 292 -19.98 2.52 -32.94
C SER A 292 -19.96 1.13 -33.56
N VAL A 293 -20.59 0.18 -32.87
CA VAL A 293 -20.81 -1.19 -33.35
C VAL A 293 -22.27 -1.60 -33.23
N ASP A 294 -22.70 -2.50 -34.10
CA ASP A 294 -24.08 -3.00 -34.16
C ASP A 294 -24.41 -4.09 -33.12
N LEU A 295 -23.66 -4.12 -32.01
CA LEU A 295 -23.76 -5.12 -30.97
C LEU A 295 -24.10 -4.46 -29.63
N ARG A 296 -24.94 -5.10 -28.83
CA ARG A 296 -25.35 -4.66 -27.50
C ARG A 296 -25.14 -5.77 -26.52
N TRP A 297 -24.85 -5.42 -25.28
CA TRP A 297 -24.59 -6.39 -24.24
C TRP A 297 -25.49 -6.15 -23.05
N GLN A 298 -26.05 -7.23 -22.53
CA GLN A 298 -26.85 -7.21 -21.31
C GLN A 298 -26.05 -7.83 -20.17
N THR A 299 -26.16 -7.24 -18.99
CA THR A 299 -25.52 -7.77 -17.79
C THR A 299 -26.22 -9.07 -17.36
N LEU A 300 -25.44 -10.05 -16.91
CA LEU A 300 -25.97 -11.33 -16.40
C LEU A 300 -26.01 -11.36 -14.86
N PRO A 301 -26.79 -12.27 -14.24
CA PRO A 301 -26.68 -12.54 -12.81
C PRO A 301 -25.25 -12.84 -12.39
N HIS A 302 -24.87 -12.45 -11.17
CA HIS A 302 -23.47 -12.50 -10.70
C HIS A 302 -22.49 -11.76 -11.61
N TYR A 303 -22.98 -10.66 -12.20
CA TYR A 303 -22.29 -9.75 -13.09
C TYR A 303 -20.81 -9.57 -12.76
N TRP A 304 -20.54 -9.13 -11.53
CA TRP A 304 -19.20 -8.80 -11.06
C TRP A 304 -18.31 -10.03 -10.93
N SER A 305 -17.09 -9.91 -11.43
CA SER A 305 -16.01 -10.82 -11.05
C SER A 305 -15.71 -10.70 -9.56
N PRO A 306 -15.56 -11.83 -8.84
CA PRO A 306 -15.06 -11.83 -7.48
C PRO A 306 -13.73 -11.08 -7.33
N ASN A 307 -12.84 -11.13 -8.32
CA ASN A 307 -11.55 -10.43 -8.24
C ASN A 307 -11.71 -8.91 -8.37
N SER A 308 -12.63 -8.44 -9.21
CA SER A 308 -12.92 -7.01 -9.32
C SER A 308 -13.53 -6.44 -8.04
N LEU A 309 -14.32 -7.22 -7.30
CA LEU A 309 -14.87 -6.77 -6.01
C LEU A 309 -13.81 -6.59 -4.92
N MET A 310 -12.62 -7.17 -5.08
CA MET A 310 -11.51 -7.01 -4.15
C MET A 310 -10.67 -5.75 -4.44
N THR A 311 -10.84 -5.10 -5.61
CA THR A 311 -10.07 -3.91 -6.00
C THR A 311 -10.72 -2.61 -5.52
N GLY A 312 -9.91 -1.55 -5.46
CA GLY A 312 -10.36 -0.19 -5.22
C GLY A 312 -10.88 0.52 -6.47
N VAL A 313 -11.30 1.77 -6.28
CA VAL A 313 -11.60 2.76 -7.32
C VAL A 313 -10.85 4.06 -7.02
N TRP A 314 -10.69 4.94 -8.01
CA TRP A 314 -9.90 6.16 -7.82
C TRP A 314 -10.45 7.12 -6.78
N GLU A 315 -11.77 7.21 -6.61
CA GLU A 315 -12.37 8.03 -5.56
C GLU A 315 -11.91 7.59 -4.15
N GLU A 316 -11.87 6.28 -3.90
CA GLU A 316 -11.38 5.68 -2.66
C GLU A 316 -9.87 5.93 -2.49
N ALA A 317 -9.08 5.71 -3.53
CA ALA A 317 -7.63 5.91 -3.53
C ALA A 317 -7.26 7.38 -3.28
N GLU A 318 -7.92 8.32 -3.95
CA GLU A 318 -7.70 9.75 -3.73
C GLU A 318 -8.13 10.19 -2.33
N ALA A 319 -9.22 9.65 -1.80
CA ALA A 319 -9.64 9.93 -0.42
C ALA A 319 -8.60 9.44 0.59
N ALA A 320 -8.07 8.22 0.39
CA ALA A 320 -6.99 7.67 1.19
C ALA A 320 -5.71 8.50 1.08
N LEU A 321 -5.33 8.93 -0.12
CA LEU A 321 -4.18 9.78 -0.37
C LEU A 321 -4.32 11.16 0.29
N ARG A 322 -5.50 11.79 0.18
CA ARG A 322 -5.80 13.04 0.89
C ARG A 322 -5.70 12.87 2.40
N ALA A 323 -6.22 11.77 2.94
CA ALA A 323 -6.14 11.46 4.37
C ALA A 323 -4.68 11.24 4.82
N LYS A 324 -3.88 10.47 4.06
CA LYS A 324 -2.45 10.24 4.31
C LYS A 324 -1.68 11.56 4.35
N ARG A 325 -1.81 12.37 3.29
CA ARG A 325 -1.19 13.70 3.19
C ARG A 325 -1.61 14.62 4.34
N LYS A 326 -2.88 14.61 4.73
CA LYS A 326 -3.38 15.40 5.86
C LYS A 326 -2.73 14.96 7.18
N ARG A 327 -2.53 13.65 7.40
CA ARG A 327 -1.84 13.13 8.60
C ARG A 327 -0.36 13.49 8.64
N GLU A 328 0.31 13.53 7.49
CA GLU A 328 1.74 13.85 7.37
C GLU A 328 2.04 15.36 7.30
N SER A 329 1.03 16.19 7.04
CA SER A 329 1.18 17.64 6.98
C SER A 329 1.44 18.27 8.35
N TRP A 330 2.33 19.27 8.38
CA TRP A 330 2.49 20.13 9.55
C TRP A 330 1.27 21.06 9.66
N ARG A 331 0.55 20.94 10.76
CA ARG A 331 -0.61 21.78 11.08
C ARG A 331 -0.26 22.72 12.24
N PRO A 332 -0.71 23.99 12.20
CA PRO A 332 -0.48 24.93 13.28
C PRO A 332 -1.40 24.63 14.47
N PHE A 333 -0.82 24.60 15.67
CA PHE A 333 -1.51 24.41 16.94
C PHE A 333 -1.10 25.51 17.91
N GLU A 334 -1.96 25.79 18.89
CA GLU A 334 -1.65 26.69 20.00
C GLU A 334 -1.89 26.04 21.35
N VAL A 335 -1.10 26.45 22.33
CA VAL A 335 -1.31 26.07 23.72
C VAL A 335 -2.54 26.80 24.25
N VAL A 336 -3.60 26.08 24.59
CA VAL A 336 -4.84 26.65 25.16
C VAL A 336 -4.86 26.60 26.67
N GLU A 337 -4.15 25.65 27.27
CA GLU A 337 -4.04 25.43 28.72
C GLU A 337 -2.74 24.72 29.06
N THR A 338 -2.20 25.00 30.26
CA THR A 338 -1.14 24.20 30.86
C THR A 338 -1.47 23.81 32.30
N VAL A 339 -1.05 22.62 32.70
CA VAL A 339 -1.27 22.07 34.05
C VAL A 339 0.04 21.51 34.59
N ALA A 340 0.46 21.94 35.78
CA ALA A 340 1.60 21.37 36.47
C ALA A 340 1.21 20.04 37.12
N GLU A 341 1.67 18.93 36.53
CA GLU A 341 1.33 17.57 36.99
C GLU A 341 2.23 17.09 38.13
N SER A 342 3.44 17.64 38.20
CA SER A 342 4.41 17.41 39.28
C SER A 342 5.46 18.54 39.27
N ALA A 343 6.50 18.42 40.11
CA ALA A 343 7.60 19.38 40.16
C ALA A 343 8.41 19.48 38.84
N ASP A 344 8.40 18.45 37.99
CA ASP A 344 9.18 18.42 36.75
C ASP A 344 8.37 18.06 35.49
N ILE A 345 7.06 17.82 35.60
CA ILE A 345 6.17 17.49 34.46
C ILE A 345 5.04 18.51 34.34
N THR A 346 4.87 19.05 33.13
CA THR A 346 3.78 19.97 32.77
C THR A 346 3.00 19.39 31.58
N SER A 347 1.67 19.34 31.69
CA SER A 347 0.76 19.06 30.59
C SER A 347 0.48 20.32 29.78
N PHE A 348 0.50 20.19 28.46
CA PHE A 348 0.16 21.23 27.48
C PHE A 348 -1.03 20.73 26.66
N TYR A 349 -2.11 21.51 26.66
CA TYR A 349 -3.31 21.26 25.85
C TYR A 349 -3.18 22.05 24.56
N LEU A 350 -3.17 21.35 23.43
CA LEU A 350 -2.87 21.87 22.11
C LEU A 350 -4.15 21.84 21.26
N ALA A 351 -4.68 23.00 20.90
CA ALA A 351 -5.83 23.11 20.01
C ALA A 351 -5.38 23.52 18.59
N PRO A 352 -6.07 23.06 17.54
CA PRO A 352 -5.76 23.42 16.16
C PRO A 352 -6.05 24.91 15.90
N LYS A 353 -5.14 25.58 15.19
CA LYS A 353 -5.27 27.01 14.82
C LYS A 353 -5.79 27.22 13.40
N ASP A 354 -5.89 26.15 12.62
CA ASP A 354 -6.32 26.15 11.22
C ASP A 354 -7.84 26.04 11.04
N GLY A 355 -8.61 25.95 12.13
CA GLY A 355 -10.07 25.85 12.11
C GLY A 355 -10.61 24.43 11.86
N ASP A 356 -9.72 23.47 11.59
CA ASP A 356 -10.05 22.05 11.43
C ASP A 356 -10.01 21.32 12.79
N SER A 357 -10.82 20.27 12.96
CA SER A 357 -10.74 19.42 14.15
C SER A 357 -9.39 18.68 14.28
N VAL A 358 -9.09 18.22 15.49
CA VAL A 358 -8.01 17.24 15.72
C VAL A 358 -8.28 15.96 14.94
N LEU A 359 -7.23 15.29 14.50
CA LEU A 359 -7.33 14.00 13.80
C LEU A 359 -7.35 12.86 14.82
N GLY A 360 -8.19 11.85 14.58
CA GLY A 360 -8.32 10.71 15.47
C GLY A 360 -7.00 9.93 15.67
N PHE A 361 -6.85 9.39 16.88
CA PHE A 361 -5.69 8.63 17.33
C PHE A 361 -6.12 7.44 18.22
N GLN A 362 -5.18 6.58 18.57
CA GLN A 362 -5.36 5.49 19.53
C GLN A 362 -4.60 5.78 20.82
N ALA A 363 -5.15 5.36 21.98
CA ALA A 363 -4.53 5.61 23.26
C ALA A 363 -3.13 4.98 23.33
N GLY A 364 -2.13 5.77 23.70
CA GLY A 364 -0.71 5.39 23.69
C GLY A 364 0.09 5.88 22.46
N GLN A 365 -0.55 6.41 21.41
CA GLN A 365 0.16 7.05 20.30
C GLN A 365 0.86 8.36 20.71
N PHE A 366 1.88 8.74 19.94
CA PHE A 366 2.63 9.98 20.14
C PHE A 366 2.37 11.02 19.05
N LEU A 367 2.47 12.28 19.45
CA LEU A 367 2.38 13.45 18.59
C LEU A 367 3.79 13.93 18.22
N THR A 368 4.04 14.13 16.93
CA THR A 368 5.29 14.75 16.46
C THR A 368 5.09 16.26 16.43
N ILE A 369 5.90 17.00 17.18
CA ILE A 369 5.83 18.45 17.26
C ILE A 369 7.10 19.10 16.75
N LYS A 370 6.95 20.24 16.07
CA LYS A 370 8.03 21.12 15.63
C LYS A 370 8.01 22.37 16.51
N ILE A 371 9.07 22.52 17.29
CA ILE A 371 9.25 23.56 18.31
C ILE A 371 10.17 24.63 17.73
N PRO A 372 9.67 25.86 17.51
CA PRO A 372 10.52 27.00 17.13
C PRO A 372 11.61 27.27 18.18
N CYS A 373 12.87 27.42 17.75
CA CYS A 373 13.98 27.70 18.65
C CYS A 373 15.23 28.24 17.95
N ASP A 374 15.99 29.12 18.61
CA ASP A 374 17.19 29.75 18.02
C ASP A 374 18.48 28.94 18.22
N VAL A 375 18.37 27.70 18.74
CA VAL A 375 19.51 26.86 19.13
C VAL A 375 19.98 25.91 18.02
N THR A 376 19.28 25.85 16.89
CA THR A 376 19.68 25.05 15.72
C THR A 376 19.77 25.94 14.48
N PRO A 377 20.61 25.60 13.47
CA PRO A 377 20.67 26.37 12.22
C PRO A 377 19.34 26.45 11.45
N LYS A 378 18.44 25.47 11.68
CA LYS A 378 17.10 25.43 11.08
C LYS A 378 16.08 26.31 11.82
N ASN A 379 16.43 26.89 12.97
CA ASN A 379 15.56 27.63 13.88
C ASN A 379 14.38 26.82 14.45
N TRP A 380 14.49 25.50 14.51
CA TRP A 380 13.51 24.61 15.13
C TRP A 380 14.09 23.26 15.57
N LEU A 381 13.39 22.60 16.49
CA LEU A 381 13.62 21.23 16.94
C LEU A 381 12.35 20.41 16.72
N VAL A 382 12.48 19.18 16.22
CA VAL A 382 11.36 18.22 16.21
C VAL A 382 11.52 17.22 17.34
N ARG A 383 10.43 16.96 18.08
CA ARG A 383 10.36 15.92 19.11
C ARG A 383 9.00 15.23 19.07
N THR A 384 8.96 14.02 19.62
CA THR A 384 7.74 13.25 19.79
C THR A 384 7.37 13.19 21.26
N TYR A 385 6.08 13.36 21.58
CA TYR A 385 5.54 13.21 22.92
C TYR A 385 4.25 12.40 22.88
N THR A 386 4.09 11.43 23.77
CA THR A 386 2.84 10.67 23.87
C THR A 386 1.65 11.59 24.09
N VAL A 387 0.55 11.34 23.36
CA VAL A 387 -0.73 12.00 23.58
C VAL A 387 -1.33 11.42 24.85
N SER A 388 -1.34 12.21 25.92
CA SER A 388 -1.68 11.76 27.27
C SER A 388 -3.18 11.85 27.60
N ASN A 389 -4.02 12.38 26.69
CA ASN A 389 -5.48 12.35 26.81
C ASN A 389 -6.10 11.12 26.11
N ALA A 390 -7.42 10.92 26.26
CA ALA A 390 -8.11 9.81 25.59
C ALA A 390 -8.51 10.17 24.14
N PRO A 391 -8.56 9.19 23.22
CA PRO A 391 -8.92 9.38 21.82
C PRO A 391 -10.21 10.14 21.52
N ASP A 392 -11.22 10.01 22.38
CA ASP A 392 -12.56 10.56 22.20
C ASP A 392 -12.77 11.89 22.94
N GLU A 393 -11.72 12.44 23.57
CA GLU A 393 -11.71 13.81 24.07
C GLU A 393 -11.42 14.75 22.90
N ALA A 394 -12.49 15.39 22.39
CA ALA A 394 -12.44 16.23 21.21
C ALA A 394 -11.72 17.57 21.46
N ASP A 395 -11.33 18.22 20.37
CA ASP A 395 -10.84 19.61 20.25
C ASP A 395 -9.39 19.90 20.64
N PHE A 396 -8.68 18.97 21.28
CA PHE A 396 -7.26 19.16 21.60
C PHE A 396 -6.46 17.86 21.67
N TYR A 397 -5.13 17.99 21.59
CA TYR A 397 -4.20 16.98 22.09
C TYR A 397 -3.59 17.45 23.40
N ARG A 398 -3.50 16.56 24.40
CA ARG A 398 -2.72 16.78 25.62
C ARG A 398 -1.37 16.08 25.45
N ILE A 399 -0.28 16.82 25.58
CA ILE A 399 1.05 16.22 25.76
C ILE A 399 1.54 16.56 27.16
N SER A 400 2.26 15.65 27.82
CA SER A 400 2.77 15.87 29.16
C SER A 400 4.29 15.69 29.18
N VAL A 401 5.00 16.77 29.46
CA VAL A 401 6.42 16.90 29.14
C VAL A 401 7.22 17.06 30.42
N LYS A 402 8.16 16.14 30.65
CA LYS A 402 9.18 16.29 31.69
C LYS A 402 10.25 17.28 31.25
N ARG A 403 10.68 18.18 32.14
CA ARG A 403 11.80 19.09 31.90
C ARG A 403 13.13 18.33 31.95
N ASP A 404 13.57 17.80 30.80
CA ASP A 404 14.76 16.95 30.69
C ASP A 404 15.49 17.14 29.34
N GLY A 405 16.18 18.29 29.21
CA GLY A 405 16.93 18.65 28.01
C GLY A 405 16.44 19.92 27.31
N VAL A 406 17.05 20.24 26.16
CA VAL A 406 16.89 21.53 25.47
C VAL A 406 15.46 21.77 24.99
N ALA A 407 14.87 20.81 24.27
CA ALA A 407 13.53 20.96 23.71
C ALA A 407 12.45 21.09 24.80
N SER A 408 12.48 20.23 25.81
CA SER A 408 11.59 20.30 26.96
C SER A 408 11.81 21.56 27.80
N GLY A 409 13.05 22.03 27.94
CA GLY A 409 13.37 23.29 28.61
C GLY A 409 12.70 24.47 27.91
N ILE A 410 12.79 24.54 26.57
CA ILE A 410 12.11 25.56 25.76
C ILE A 410 10.60 25.52 25.97
N LEU A 411 9.99 24.33 25.97
CA LEU A 411 8.54 24.21 26.21
C LEU A 411 8.14 24.75 27.60
N HIS A 412 8.88 24.36 28.64
CA HIS A 412 8.64 24.82 30.02
C HIS A 412 8.88 26.33 30.20
N ASP A 413 9.84 26.90 29.48
CA ASP A 413 10.22 28.31 29.65
C ASP A 413 9.41 29.28 28.78
N LYS A 414 9.00 28.85 27.57
CA LYS A 414 8.42 29.73 26.55
C LYS A 414 7.00 29.38 26.11
N PHE A 415 6.53 28.15 26.36
CA PHE A 415 5.24 27.65 25.85
C PHE A 415 4.19 27.45 26.94
N THR A 416 4.44 27.91 28.17
CA THR A 416 3.47 27.84 29.27
C THR A 416 2.36 28.90 29.18
N THR A 417 2.56 29.92 28.34
CA THR A 417 1.58 30.98 28.07
C THR A 417 0.57 30.56 27.01
N ARG A 418 -0.72 30.83 27.27
CA ARG A 418 -1.81 30.61 26.30
C ARG A 418 -1.55 31.35 24.98
N GLY A 419 -1.81 30.70 23.85
CA GLY A 419 -1.59 31.22 22.50
C GLY A 419 -0.19 30.95 21.93
N ALA A 420 0.75 30.43 22.73
CA ALA A 420 2.04 29.98 22.23
C ALA A 420 1.83 28.95 21.11
N SER A 421 2.39 29.22 19.92
CA SER A 421 2.09 28.46 18.70
C SER A 421 3.24 27.53 18.32
N LEU A 422 2.92 26.31 17.95
CA LEU A 422 3.82 25.30 17.43
C LEU A 422 3.15 24.56 16.27
N GLU A 423 3.87 23.66 15.60
CA GLU A 423 3.29 22.83 14.55
C GLU A 423 3.33 21.36 14.94
N THR A 424 2.31 20.61 14.53
CA THR A 424 2.19 19.18 14.82
C THR A 424 1.85 18.40 13.55
N LYS A 425 2.30 17.15 13.48
CA LYS A 425 1.71 16.14 12.57
C LYS A 425 0.68 15.33 13.33
N ALA A 426 -0.16 14.56 12.63
CA ALA A 426 -1.12 13.69 13.30
C ALA A 426 -0.44 12.67 14.25
N PRO A 427 -1.12 12.22 15.30
CA PRO A 427 -0.61 11.16 16.15
C PRO A 427 -0.30 9.87 15.36
N ARG A 428 0.78 9.19 15.76
CA ARG A 428 1.28 7.94 15.17
C ARG A 428 1.89 7.03 16.24
N GLY A 429 2.32 5.85 15.82
CA GLY A 429 2.89 4.84 16.71
C GLY A 429 1.96 3.64 16.92
N ALA A 430 2.55 2.53 17.37
CA ALA A 430 1.88 1.23 17.51
C ALA A 430 1.78 0.75 18.96
N PHE A 431 2.22 1.55 19.94
CA PHE A 431 2.06 1.24 21.36
C PHE A 431 0.65 1.58 21.83
N THR A 432 -0.34 0.79 21.39
CA THR A 432 -1.75 1.12 21.52
C THR A 432 -2.51 0.16 22.43
N PHE A 433 -3.61 0.65 22.98
CA PHE A 433 -4.44 -0.08 23.95
C PHE A 433 -5.84 -0.33 23.40
N ASP A 434 -6.20 -1.61 23.30
CA ASP A 434 -7.57 -2.02 22.97
C ASP A 434 -8.41 -2.17 24.25
N ALA A 435 -9.40 -1.31 24.42
CA ALA A 435 -10.31 -1.37 25.56
C ALA A 435 -11.30 -2.55 25.51
N ALA A 436 -11.51 -3.16 24.34
CA ALA A 436 -12.42 -4.29 24.15
C ALA A 436 -11.77 -5.65 24.46
N ASP A 437 -10.44 -5.72 24.57
CA ASP A 437 -9.72 -6.96 24.87
C ASP A 437 -10.14 -7.53 26.25
N PRO A 438 -10.50 -8.83 26.32
CA PRO A 438 -10.90 -9.46 27.58
C PRO A 438 -9.75 -9.65 28.58
N ARG A 439 -8.48 -9.73 28.13
CA ARG A 439 -7.34 -9.98 29.01
C ARG A 439 -7.07 -8.78 29.92
N PRO A 440 -6.88 -8.95 31.23
CA PRO A 440 -6.54 -7.83 32.10
C PRO A 440 -5.25 -7.12 31.66
N ALA A 441 -5.23 -5.80 31.78
CA ALA A 441 -4.07 -4.98 31.44
C ALA A 441 -3.28 -4.58 32.69
N VAL A 442 -1.95 -4.61 32.60
CA VAL A 442 -1.04 -4.12 33.62
C VAL A 442 -0.22 -2.98 33.03
N LEU A 443 -0.55 -1.74 33.42
CA LEU A 443 0.05 -0.51 32.94
C LEU A 443 1.20 -0.10 33.89
N LEU A 444 2.44 -0.32 33.46
CA LEU A 444 3.66 -0.17 34.24
C LEU A 444 4.46 1.05 33.78
N ALA A 445 4.62 2.03 34.67
CA ALA A 445 5.27 3.28 34.33
C ALA A 445 6.36 3.71 35.32
N GLY A 446 7.50 4.14 34.78
CA GLY A 446 8.58 4.81 35.51
C GLY A 446 8.65 6.29 35.14
N GLY A 447 8.48 7.19 36.12
CA GLY A 447 8.56 8.64 35.88
C GLY A 447 7.62 9.11 34.78
N VAL A 448 8.15 9.84 33.78
CA VAL A 448 7.36 10.37 32.65
C VAL A 448 6.79 9.28 31.73
N GLY A 449 7.25 8.02 31.81
CA GLY A 449 6.62 6.89 31.11
C GLY A 449 5.16 6.64 31.50
N VAL A 450 4.63 7.37 32.49
CA VAL A 450 3.21 7.39 32.86
C VAL A 450 2.30 7.96 31.77
N THR A 451 2.82 8.73 30.81
CA THR A 451 2.01 9.43 29.80
C THR A 451 1.21 8.51 28.86
N PRO A 452 1.76 7.42 28.28
CA PRO A 452 0.93 6.42 27.59
C PRO A 452 -0.04 5.75 28.56
N MET A 453 0.39 5.40 29.77
CA MET A 453 -0.43 4.67 30.74
C MET A 453 -1.69 5.44 31.15
N ILE A 454 -1.57 6.76 31.37
CA ILE A 454 -2.73 7.59 31.74
C ILE A 454 -3.69 7.77 30.57
N SER A 455 -3.19 7.87 29.33
CA SER A 455 -4.02 7.86 28.11
C SER A 455 -4.79 6.55 27.99
N MET A 456 -4.12 5.41 28.17
CA MET A 456 -4.71 4.07 28.12
C MET A 456 -5.76 3.84 29.21
N LEU A 457 -5.45 4.21 30.47
CA LEU A 457 -6.39 4.10 31.58
C LEU A 457 -7.66 4.94 31.33
N ARG A 458 -7.47 6.19 30.91
CA ARG A 458 -8.57 7.11 30.59
C ARG A 458 -9.43 6.57 29.46
N HIS A 459 -8.82 6.09 28.39
CA HIS A 459 -9.54 5.46 27.28
C HIS A 459 -10.32 4.22 27.72
N GLY A 460 -9.71 3.33 28.51
CA GLY A 460 -10.37 2.13 29.02
C GLY A 460 -11.55 2.41 29.95
N VAL A 461 -11.50 3.48 30.75
CA VAL A 461 -12.64 3.93 31.58
C VAL A 461 -13.79 4.42 30.71
N ARG A 462 -13.50 5.27 29.72
CA ARG A 462 -14.51 5.90 28.84
C ARG A 462 -15.19 4.86 27.95
N GLU A 463 -14.40 4.01 27.31
CA GLU A 463 -14.90 2.90 26.51
C GLU A 463 -15.65 1.88 27.36
N GLY A 464 -15.29 1.73 28.63
CA GLY A 464 -16.00 0.86 29.56
C GLY A 464 -17.46 1.25 29.76
N HIS A 465 -17.76 2.56 29.80
CA HIS A 465 -19.13 3.06 29.78
C HIS A 465 -19.82 2.82 28.45
N ARG A 466 -19.15 3.13 27.33
CA ARG A 466 -19.70 3.01 25.97
C ARG A 466 -20.06 1.56 25.62
N MET A 467 -19.17 0.62 25.89
CA MET A 467 -19.31 -0.81 25.58
C MET A 467 -20.07 -1.59 26.66
N ARG A 468 -20.33 -0.97 27.82
CA ARG A 468 -20.87 -1.61 29.02
C ARG A 468 -20.02 -2.78 29.54
N TYR A 469 -18.71 -2.70 29.33
CA TYR A 469 -17.72 -3.70 29.75
C TYR A 469 -16.45 -3.00 30.23
N GLN A 470 -16.07 -3.19 31.50
CA GLN A 470 -14.85 -2.59 32.03
C GLN A 470 -13.71 -3.61 31.98
N ARG A 471 -12.74 -3.38 31.09
CA ARG A 471 -11.49 -4.14 31.08
C ARG A 471 -10.76 -3.95 32.41
N LYS A 472 -10.40 -5.07 33.06
CA LYS A 472 -9.65 -5.06 34.31
C LYS A 472 -8.26 -4.46 34.09
N CYS A 473 -7.87 -3.49 34.91
CA CYS A 473 -6.68 -2.69 34.70
C CYS A 473 -5.91 -2.46 36.01
N PHE A 474 -4.61 -2.69 35.98
CA PHE A 474 -3.68 -2.40 37.06
C PHE A 474 -2.76 -1.26 36.63
N PHE A 475 -3.01 -0.06 37.15
CA PHE A 475 -2.20 1.12 36.91
C PHE A 475 -1.12 1.24 38.00
N ILE A 476 0.12 0.90 37.65
CA ILE A 476 1.26 0.78 38.58
C ILE A 476 2.37 1.74 38.15
N THR A 477 2.58 2.79 38.93
CA THR A 477 3.57 3.83 38.66
C THR A 477 4.67 3.87 39.71
N SER A 478 5.89 4.24 39.32
CA SER A 478 7.03 4.43 40.22
C SER A 478 7.71 5.78 39.97
N PHE A 479 7.83 6.58 41.02
CA PHE A 479 8.50 7.89 41.01
C PHE A 479 9.65 7.93 42.02
N ARG A 480 10.64 8.81 41.80
CA ARG A 480 11.79 8.92 42.72
C ARG A 480 11.41 9.57 44.04
N THR A 481 10.65 10.66 43.99
CA THR A 481 10.23 11.44 45.15
C THR A 481 8.74 11.79 45.05
N GLU A 482 8.15 12.18 46.18
CA GLU A 482 6.74 12.61 46.25
C GLU A 482 6.45 13.80 45.34
N GLY A 483 7.35 14.78 45.26
CA GLY A 483 7.18 15.96 44.41
C GLY A 483 7.17 15.64 42.91
N GLN A 484 7.67 14.47 42.50
CA GLN A 484 7.68 14.02 41.10
C GLN A 484 6.48 13.12 40.77
N ARG A 485 5.59 12.84 41.73
CA ARG A 485 4.44 11.96 41.54
C ARG A 485 3.38 12.64 40.67
N ALA A 486 3.43 12.36 39.37
CA ALA A 486 2.45 12.86 38.39
C ALA A 486 1.23 11.93 38.28
N PHE A 487 0.07 12.50 37.92
CA PHE A 487 -1.19 11.81 37.58
C PHE A 487 -1.80 10.88 38.64
N HIS A 488 -1.25 10.76 39.84
CA HIS A 488 -1.82 9.87 40.86
C HIS A 488 -3.25 10.26 41.25
N LYS A 489 -3.51 11.56 41.42
CA LYS A 489 -4.84 12.10 41.69
C LYS A 489 -5.81 11.80 40.54
N GLU A 490 -5.39 12.08 39.30
CA GLU A 490 -6.18 11.81 38.09
C GLU A 490 -6.52 10.32 37.96
N ALA A 491 -5.57 9.41 38.21
CA ALA A 491 -5.80 7.97 38.16
C ALA A 491 -6.84 7.50 39.20
N LEU A 492 -6.84 8.09 40.40
CA LEU A 492 -7.84 7.80 41.42
C LEU A 492 -9.23 8.32 41.04
N GLU A 493 -9.31 9.51 40.42
CA GLU A 493 -10.57 10.07 39.89
C GLU A 493 -11.11 9.22 38.73
N LEU A 494 -10.25 8.74 37.83
CA LEU A 494 -10.61 7.82 36.75
C LEU A 494 -11.11 6.49 37.30
N LYS A 495 -10.44 5.91 38.31
CA LYS A 495 -10.94 4.72 39.00
C LYS A 495 -12.33 4.95 39.59
N ALA A 496 -12.53 6.07 40.30
CA ALA A 496 -13.80 6.36 40.96
C ALA A 496 -14.96 6.58 39.96
N SER A 497 -14.65 7.07 38.76
CA SER A 497 -15.62 7.30 37.68
C SER A 497 -15.79 6.12 36.72
N ALA A 498 -15.04 5.03 36.90
CA ALA A 498 -15.13 3.85 36.07
C ALA A 498 -16.49 3.16 36.18
N ARG A 499 -16.87 2.42 35.13
CA ARG A 499 -18.12 1.61 35.17
C ARG A 499 -18.05 0.55 36.27
N ASP A 500 -16.87 -0.02 36.47
CA ASP A 500 -16.55 -0.93 37.56
C ASP A 500 -15.24 -0.45 38.23
N PRO A 501 -15.34 0.33 39.32
CA PRO A 501 -14.17 0.81 40.05
C PRO A 501 -13.30 -0.29 40.65
N ASP A 502 -13.86 -1.48 40.91
CA ASP A 502 -13.12 -2.62 41.49
C ASP A 502 -12.29 -3.35 40.42
N ALA A 503 -12.67 -3.22 39.15
CA ALA A 503 -11.87 -3.67 38.02
C ALA A 503 -10.59 -2.83 37.83
N ILE A 504 -10.45 -1.67 38.49
CA ILE A 504 -9.29 -0.79 38.37
C ILE A 504 -8.51 -0.75 39.68
N THR A 505 -7.23 -1.11 39.62
CA THR A 505 -6.29 -1.00 40.75
C THR A 505 -5.26 0.08 40.44
N VAL A 506 -5.10 1.05 41.36
CA VAL A 506 -4.15 2.16 41.22
C VAL A 506 -3.09 2.03 42.32
N VAL A 507 -1.83 1.88 41.94
CA VAL A 507 -0.67 1.80 42.84
C VAL A 507 0.38 2.78 42.36
N SER A 508 0.82 3.69 43.24
CA SER A 508 1.91 4.61 42.95
C SER A 508 2.97 4.51 44.04
N LEU A 509 4.16 4.05 43.66
CA LEU A 509 5.31 3.90 44.53
C LEU A 509 6.20 5.14 44.52
N ILE A 510 6.67 5.55 45.68
CA ILE A 510 7.74 6.54 45.85
C ILE A 510 9.01 5.79 46.25
N SER A 511 9.93 5.61 45.31
CA SER A 511 11.08 4.73 45.53
C SER A 511 12.01 5.15 46.68
N SER A 512 12.07 6.43 47.04
CA SER A 512 12.81 6.90 48.21
C SER A 512 12.18 6.48 49.56
N LYS A 513 10.93 6.04 49.55
CA LYS A 513 10.15 5.63 50.73
C LYS A 513 9.78 4.15 50.70
N ASP A 514 9.24 3.69 49.58
CA ASP A 514 8.63 2.36 49.42
C ASP A 514 9.60 1.34 48.81
N GLY A 515 10.77 1.80 48.35
CA GLY A 515 11.69 1.00 47.54
C GLY A 515 11.27 0.92 46.07
N ARG A 516 12.09 0.25 45.25
CA ARG A 516 11.79 0.04 43.83
C ARG A 516 10.71 -1.02 43.64
N LEU A 517 10.00 -0.95 42.52
CA LEU A 517 9.10 -2.02 42.10
C LEU A 517 9.86 -3.35 42.07
N SER A 518 9.28 -4.37 42.68
CA SER A 518 9.92 -5.68 42.87
C SER A 518 8.92 -6.79 42.60
N LYS A 519 9.41 -8.01 42.35
CA LYS A 519 8.60 -9.22 42.25
C LYS A 519 7.59 -9.35 43.39
N LYS A 520 8.04 -9.16 44.64
CA LYS A 520 7.19 -9.27 45.83
C LYS A 520 6.00 -8.30 45.78
N ILE A 521 6.23 -7.06 45.33
CA ILE A 521 5.18 -6.06 45.19
C ILE A 521 4.21 -6.47 44.08
N LEU A 522 4.71 -6.90 42.92
CA LEU A 522 3.85 -7.36 41.82
C LEU A 522 3.01 -8.58 42.20
N GLN A 523 3.58 -9.58 42.88
CA GLN A 523 2.84 -10.75 43.37
C GLN A 523 1.78 -10.41 44.42
N ALA A 524 1.97 -9.33 45.18
CA ALA A 524 0.97 -8.87 46.15
C ALA A 524 -0.20 -8.13 45.49
N ILE A 525 0.01 -7.56 44.30
CA ILE A 525 -0.99 -6.75 43.59
C ILE A 525 -1.73 -7.58 42.53
N LEU A 526 -1.00 -8.44 41.81
CA LEU A 526 -1.49 -9.17 40.66
C LEU A 526 -1.92 -10.59 41.08
N PRO A 527 -3.22 -10.94 40.96
CA PRO A 527 -3.65 -12.32 40.98
C PRO A 527 -2.94 -13.19 39.93
N LEU A 528 -3.13 -14.51 40.00
CA LEU A 528 -2.72 -15.38 38.91
C LEU A 528 -3.71 -15.25 37.75
N ASP A 529 -3.25 -14.76 36.60
CA ASP A 529 -4.06 -14.52 35.40
C ASP A 529 -3.18 -14.41 34.13
N ASP A 530 -3.79 -14.40 32.94
CA ASP A 530 -3.12 -14.09 31.66
C ASP A 530 -3.24 -12.59 31.35
N TYR A 531 -2.14 -11.87 31.46
CA TYR A 531 -2.10 -10.41 31.38
C TYR A 531 -1.52 -9.92 30.05
N HIS A 532 -1.97 -8.72 29.64
CA HIS A 532 -1.17 -7.86 28.75
C HIS A 532 -0.44 -6.82 29.59
N TYR A 533 0.89 -6.79 29.49
CA TYR A 533 1.75 -5.83 30.19
C TYR A 533 2.13 -4.70 29.24
N PHE A 534 1.90 -3.46 29.67
CA PHE A 534 2.32 -2.26 28.96
C PHE A 534 3.40 -1.59 29.80
N LEU A 535 4.61 -1.44 29.25
CA LEU A 535 5.79 -1.01 30.00
C LEU A 535 6.44 0.22 29.35
N CYS A 536 6.55 1.31 30.11
CA CYS A 536 7.26 2.50 29.64
C CYS A 536 8.00 3.19 30.80
N GLY A 537 9.26 3.55 30.59
CA GLY A 537 10.07 4.24 31.58
C GLY A 537 11.54 4.34 31.21
N PRO A 538 12.38 4.87 32.12
CA PRO A 538 13.82 4.94 31.92
C PRO A 538 14.44 3.55 31.69
N PRO A 539 15.57 3.45 30.97
CA PRO A 539 16.16 2.16 30.60
C PRO A 539 16.32 1.16 31.76
N SER A 540 16.88 1.62 32.88
CA SER A 540 17.10 0.77 34.05
C SER A 540 15.82 0.33 34.75
N PHE A 541 14.74 1.09 34.63
CA PHE A 541 13.42 0.67 35.11
C PHE A 541 12.81 -0.36 34.18
N SER A 542 12.81 -0.07 32.87
CA SER A 542 12.21 -0.93 31.85
C SER A 542 12.87 -2.32 31.83
N GLN A 543 14.21 -2.41 31.82
CA GLN A 543 14.90 -3.70 31.87
C GLN A 543 14.55 -4.47 33.15
N ALA A 544 14.68 -3.83 34.32
CA ALA A 544 14.45 -4.52 35.60
C ALA A 544 13.02 -5.05 35.72
N VAL A 545 12.02 -4.29 35.25
CA VAL A 545 10.62 -4.75 35.25
C VAL A 545 10.40 -5.86 34.23
N TYR A 546 11.00 -5.74 33.04
CA TYR A 546 10.96 -6.80 32.04
C TYR A 546 11.52 -8.11 32.60
N ASP A 547 12.68 -8.10 33.25
CA ASP A 547 13.30 -9.29 33.85
C ASP A 547 12.40 -9.92 34.91
N ILE A 548 11.78 -9.11 35.77
CA ILE A 548 10.83 -9.61 36.76
C ILE A 548 9.65 -10.31 36.09
N LEU A 549 9.04 -9.67 35.07
CA LEU A 549 7.90 -10.23 34.35
C LEU A 549 8.27 -11.52 33.62
N ARG A 550 9.31 -11.47 32.80
CA ARG A 550 9.71 -12.55 31.88
C ARG A 550 10.40 -13.70 32.58
N ASN A 551 11.36 -13.42 33.46
CA ASN A 551 12.25 -14.43 34.04
C ASN A 551 11.75 -14.92 35.39
N GLU A 552 11.08 -14.08 36.17
CA GLU A 552 10.69 -14.44 37.54
C GLU A 552 9.19 -14.70 37.73
N LEU A 553 8.33 -14.15 36.88
CA LEU A 553 6.87 -14.34 36.89
C LEU A 553 6.35 -15.16 35.71
N GLY A 554 7.20 -15.43 34.70
CA GLY A 554 6.86 -16.31 33.58
C GLY A 554 5.89 -15.69 32.57
N ALA A 555 5.81 -14.37 32.47
CA ALA A 555 5.04 -13.70 31.41
C ALA A 555 5.64 -14.05 30.04
N ARG A 556 4.76 -14.28 29.05
CA ARG A 556 5.16 -14.46 27.65
C ARG A 556 5.72 -13.15 27.09
N ASP A 557 6.75 -13.23 26.26
CA ASP A 557 7.33 -12.04 25.62
C ASP A 557 6.30 -11.33 24.73
N ALA A 558 5.49 -12.11 24.01
CA ALA A 558 4.41 -11.60 23.16
C ALA A 558 3.30 -10.85 23.95
N SER A 559 3.24 -11.03 25.27
CA SER A 559 2.30 -10.32 26.16
C SER A 559 2.90 -9.05 26.78
N ILE A 560 4.17 -8.73 26.53
CA ILE A 560 4.86 -7.55 27.07
C ILE A 560 5.06 -6.50 25.97
N PHE A 561 4.19 -5.52 25.94
CA PHE A 561 4.28 -4.36 25.06
C PHE A 561 5.14 -3.30 25.74
N SER A 562 6.11 -2.73 25.02
CA SER A 562 7.00 -1.70 25.59
C SER A 562 7.31 -0.56 24.62
N GLU A 563 7.45 0.64 25.16
CA GLU A 563 7.87 1.84 24.43
C GLU A 563 9.04 2.54 25.14
N ALA A 564 10.00 3.03 24.36
CA ALA A 564 11.15 3.78 24.84
C ALA A 564 11.15 5.22 24.27
N PHE A 565 11.37 6.22 25.13
CA PHE A 565 11.47 7.64 24.75
C PHE A 565 12.87 8.04 24.26
N GLY A 566 13.71 7.06 23.94
CA GLY A 566 15.08 7.19 23.50
C GLY A 566 15.54 5.87 22.87
N PRO A 567 16.84 5.54 22.90
CA PRO A 567 17.33 4.27 22.37
C PRO A 567 16.61 3.06 22.97
N ALA A 568 16.58 1.97 22.20
CA ALA A 568 16.19 0.65 22.69
C ALA A 568 16.84 0.37 24.05
N SER A 569 16.03 -0.07 25.01
CA SER A 569 16.46 -0.15 26.41
C SER A 569 16.10 -1.45 27.13
N ILE A 570 15.53 -2.42 26.42
CA ILE A 570 15.18 -3.73 26.98
C ILE A 570 15.85 -4.80 26.14
N GLU A 571 16.75 -5.59 26.70
CA GLU A 571 17.20 -6.87 26.18
C GLU A 571 16.11 -7.91 26.42
N ARG A 572 15.55 -8.46 25.33
CA ARG A 572 14.38 -9.35 25.38
C ARG A 572 14.78 -10.81 25.28
N VAL A 573 14.03 -11.66 25.96
CA VAL A 573 14.09 -13.12 25.86
C VAL A 573 12.83 -13.58 25.11
N PRO A 574 12.93 -13.97 23.83
CA PRO A 574 11.78 -14.39 23.03
C PRO A 574 11.04 -15.60 23.63
N ASP A 575 9.81 -15.82 23.18
CA ASP A 575 9.07 -17.05 23.49
C ASP A 575 9.67 -18.25 22.72
N ASP A 576 9.53 -19.46 23.27
CA ASP A 576 10.00 -20.68 22.61
C ASP A 576 9.34 -20.85 21.23
N GLY A 577 10.15 -21.02 20.18
CA GLY A 577 9.66 -21.16 18.80
C GLY A 577 9.39 -19.84 18.06
N ALA A 578 9.71 -18.68 18.65
CA ALA A 578 9.71 -17.42 17.92
C ALA A 578 10.71 -17.46 16.76
N VAL A 579 10.24 -17.19 15.54
CA VAL A 579 11.08 -17.07 14.34
C VAL A 579 11.59 -15.63 14.29
N GLY A 580 12.86 -15.44 14.62
CA GLY A 580 13.55 -14.14 14.50
C GLY A 580 14.55 -14.14 13.36
N VAL A 581 15.15 -12.98 13.10
CA VAL A 581 16.26 -12.86 12.14
C VAL A 581 17.38 -13.82 12.53
N ALA A 582 17.91 -14.60 11.58
CA ALA A 582 18.90 -15.65 11.83
C ALA A 582 20.14 -15.13 12.59
N ALA A 583 20.67 -15.94 13.51
CA ALA A 583 21.78 -15.57 14.40
C ALA A 583 23.13 -15.33 13.68
N ASP A 584 23.29 -15.84 12.45
CA ASP A 584 24.52 -15.70 11.66
C ASP A 584 24.43 -14.46 10.74
N GLN A 585 24.52 -13.28 11.36
CA GLN A 585 24.49 -12.00 10.67
C GLN A 585 25.93 -11.54 10.33
N PRO A 586 26.16 -10.90 9.17
CA PRO A 586 27.44 -10.28 8.88
C PRO A 586 27.77 -9.17 9.91
N PRO A 587 29.05 -8.87 10.16
CA PRO A 587 29.44 -7.79 11.05
C PRO A 587 28.99 -6.43 10.49
N ALA A 588 28.82 -5.45 11.38
CA ALA A 588 28.52 -4.07 10.97
C ALA A 588 29.72 -3.48 10.19
N ALA A 589 29.43 -2.67 9.17
CA ALA A 589 30.44 -1.98 8.40
C ALA A 589 31.23 -0.99 9.28
N ALA A 590 32.50 -0.74 8.96
CA ALA A 590 33.29 0.28 9.66
C ALA A 590 32.80 1.70 9.34
N SER A 591 32.31 1.89 8.12
CA SER A 591 31.58 3.06 7.65
C SER A 591 30.74 2.68 6.43
N ALA A 592 29.68 3.43 6.14
CA ALA A 592 28.84 3.18 4.97
C ALA A 592 28.30 4.48 4.37
N HIS A 593 28.19 4.56 3.04
CA HIS A 593 27.42 5.60 2.36
C HIS A 593 25.94 5.20 2.40
N VAL A 594 25.13 5.93 3.17
CA VAL A 594 23.71 5.66 3.35
C VAL A 594 22.90 6.64 2.53
N VAL A 595 22.02 6.13 1.67
CA VAL A 595 21.11 6.90 0.82
C VAL A 595 19.66 6.64 1.25
N PHE A 596 18.94 7.70 1.60
CA PHE A 596 17.49 7.70 1.80
C PHE A 596 16.82 8.24 0.53
N ALA A 597 16.36 7.31 -0.32
CA ALA A 597 15.99 7.58 -1.70
C ALA A 597 14.79 8.53 -1.85
N ARG A 598 13.74 8.38 -1.05
CA ARG A 598 12.54 9.23 -1.12
C ARG A 598 12.81 10.62 -0.59
N SER A 599 13.62 10.70 0.47
CA SER A 599 14.04 11.95 1.09
C SER A 599 15.12 12.68 0.28
N LYS A 600 15.69 12.03 -0.75
CA LYS A 600 16.81 12.54 -1.57
C LYS A 600 17.97 13.05 -0.69
N PHE A 601 18.27 12.28 0.35
CA PHE A 601 19.30 12.60 1.33
C PHE A 601 20.32 11.48 1.37
N GLU A 602 21.60 11.85 1.41
CA GLU A 602 22.69 10.90 1.52
C GLU A 602 23.70 11.38 2.57
N ILE A 603 24.32 10.43 3.27
CA ILE A 603 25.26 10.72 4.33
C ILE A 603 26.23 9.55 4.58
N GLN A 604 27.44 9.88 5.02
CA GLN A 604 28.37 8.90 5.56
C GLN A 604 27.95 8.50 6.98
N TRP A 605 27.61 7.22 7.17
CA TRP A 605 27.36 6.60 8.47
C TRP A 605 28.63 5.99 9.06
N THR A 606 28.73 6.05 10.39
CA THR A 606 29.71 5.35 11.22
C THR A 606 29.00 4.72 12.44
N PRO A 607 29.61 3.75 13.14
CA PRO A 607 29.01 3.17 14.34
C PRO A 607 28.62 4.17 15.45
N LYS A 608 29.15 5.40 15.43
CA LYS A 608 28.80 6.47 16.38
C LYS A 608 27.43 7.09 16.12
N ASP A 609 26.90 6.94 14.90
CA ASP A 609 25.63 7.52 14.49
C ASP A 609 24.43 6.66 14.90
N GLY A 610 24.69 5.48 15.49
CA GLY A 610 23.64 4.59 16.01
C GLY A 610 22.95 3.77 14.92
N THR A 611 21.68 3.46 15.15
CA THR A 611 20.84 2.72 14.19
C THR A 611 20.47 3.58 12.98
N LEU A 612 19.95 2.96 11.91
CA LEU A 612 19.47 3.69 10.74
C LEU A 612 18.32 4.65 11.07
N LEU A 613 17.49 4.33 12.07
CA LEU A 613 16.48 5.24 12.61
C LEU A 613 17.12 6.45 13.29
N ASP A 614 18.14 6.25 14.13
CA ASP A 614 18.83 7.35 14.83
C ASP A 614 19.46 8.31 13.83
N LEU A 615 20.14 7.77 12.80
CA LEU A 615 20.69 8.54 11.69
C LEU A 615 19.60 9.34 10.96
N ALA A 616 18.47 8.71 10.61
CA ALA A 616 17.36 9.40 9.95
C ALA A 616 16.81 10.56 10.80
N GLU A 617 16.52 10.31 12.09
CA GLU A 617 15.98 11.32 13.00
C GLU A 617 16.96 12.49 13.23
N MET A 618 18.26 12.22 13.35
CA MET A 618 19.30 13.24 13.49
C MET A 618 19.30 14.26 12.34
N HIS A 619 18.97 13.80 11.13
CA HIS A 619 18.93 14.64 9.93
C HIS A 619 17.53 15.20 9.63
N GLY A 620 16.54 14.88 10.47
CA GLY A 620 15.17 15.39 10.37
C GLY A 620 14.27 14.57 9.43
N ILE A 621 14.71 13.37 9.04
CA ILE A 621 13.89 12.38 8.35
C ILE A 621 13.04 11.66 9.40
N GLN A 622 11.78 11.36 9.07
CA GLN A 622 10.77 10.94 10.06
C GLN A 622 10.09 9.63 9.67
N PRO A 623 10.86 8.55 9.49
CA PRO A 623 10.30 7.25 9.14
C PRO A 623 9.35 6.75 10.24
N ASP A 624 8.47 5.82 9.91
CA ASP A 624 7.59 5.20 10.91
C ASP A 624 8.40 4.45 11.96
N PHE A 625 8.03 4.62 13.23
CA PHE A 625 8.61 3.87 14.34
C PHE A 625 7.62 3.74 15.50
N GLY A 626 7.91 2.82 16.42
CA GLY A 626 7.12 2.58 17.63
C GLY A 626 8.00 2.09 18.77
N CYS A 627 8.08 0.77 18.96
CA CYS A 627 8.79 0.16 20.10
C CYS A 627 10.30 0.42 20.16
N ARG A 628 10.93 0.77 19.02
CA ARG A 628 12.38 0.85 18.81
C ARG A 628 13.17 -0.43 19.08
N LEU A 629 12.51 -1.56 19.30
CA LEU A 629 13.11 -2.85 19.68
C LEU A 629 13.05 -3.90 18.57
N GLY A 630 12.47 -3.58 17.42
CA GLY A 630 12.29 -4.55 16.33
C GLY A 630 11.15 -5.56 16.55
N ASN A 631 10.19 -5.26 17.43
CA ASN A 631 9.08 -6.17 17.76
C ASN A 631 7.75 -5.79 17.08
N CYS A 632 7.50 -4.49 16.89
CA CYS A 632 6.18 -4.02 16.45
C CYS A 632 6.05 -3.86 14.93
N GLY A 633 7.12 -4.06 14.15
CA GLY A 633 7.11 -3.94 12.69
C GLY A 633 6.98 -2.51 12.15
N THR A 634 6.65 -1.51 12.97
CA THR A 634 6.39 -0.13 12.50
C THR A 634 7.58 0.53 11.82
N CYS A 635 8.81 0.12 12.17
CA CYS A 635 10.04 0.64 11.57
C CYS A 635 10.50 -0.16 10.34
N LEU A 636 9.62 -0.93 9.70
CA LEU A 636 9.95 -1.70 8.51
C LEU A 636 10.20 -0.74 7.33
N ALA A 637 11.40 -0.80 6.76
CA ALA A 637 11.78 -0.04 5.58
C ALA A 637 12.28 -1.00 4.50
N LYS A 638 12.07 -0.63 3.24
CA LYS A 638 12.57 -1.38 2.09
C LYS A 638 14.04 -1.01 1.81
N ILE A 639 14.83 -2.03 1.51
CA ILE A 639 16.21 -1.93 1.04
C ILE A 639 16.16 -1.92 -0.49
N ASN A 640 16.55 -0.80 -1.10
CA ASN A 640 16.70 -0.70 -2.55
C ASN A 640 18.01 -1.33 -3.00
N ASN A 641 19.07 -1.16 -2.22
CA ASN A 641 20.39 -1.71 -2.49
C ASN A 641 21.21 -1.88 -1.20
N GLY A 642 22.08 -2.88 -1.15
CA GLY A 642 22.95 -3.18 -0.02
C GLY A 642 22.34 -4.17 0.98
N ALA A 643 22.91 -4.21 2.18
CA ALA A 643 22.50 -5.12 3.25
C ALA A 643 22.67 -4.47 4.62
N VAL A 644 21.85 -4.90 5.57
CA VAL A 644 21.93 -4.49 6.97
C VAL A 644 22.32 -5.65 7.87
N THR A 645 22.72 -5.32 9.08
CA THR A 645 22.88 -6.26 10.19
C THR A 645 22.26 -5.67 11.45
N TYR A 646 21.99 -6.52 12.42
CA TYR A 646 21.52 -6.13 13.76
C TYR A 646 22.63 -6.29 14.83
N ALA A 647 23.89 -6.44 14.40
CA ALA A 647 25.04 -6.64 15.29
C ALA A 647 25.19 -5.49 16.30
N GLY A 648 25.14 -5.83 17.60
CA GLY A 648 25.25 -4.87 18.71
C GLY A 648 23.92 -4.33 19.25
N TYR A 649 22.79 -4.76 18.68
CA TYR A 649 21.44 -4.43 19.10
C TYR A 649 20.62 -5.72 19.31
N ASN A 650 19.40 -5.64 19.82
CA ASN A 650 18.57 -6.83 19.95
C ASN A 650 18.23 -7.37 18.56
N THR A 651 18.37 -8.68 18.39
CA THR A 651 17.85 -9.37 17.21
C THR A 651 16.34 -9.13 17.14
N PRO A 652 15.83 -8.57 16.03
CA PRO A 652 14.40 -8.36 15.89
C PRO A 652 13.64 -9.70 15.92
N VAL A 653 12.51 -9.68 16.63
CA VAL A 653 11.59 -10.82 16.71
C VAL A 653 10.36 -10.64 15.83
N TYR A 654 10.18 -9.46 15.24
CA TYR A 654 9.17 -9.26 14.21
C TYR A 654 9.56 -10.05 12.95
N ASP A 655 8.62 -10.85 12.45
CA ASP A 655 8.82 -11.66 11.26
C ASP A 655 8.92 -10.77 10.02
N ILE A 656 10.11 -10.75 9.41
CA ILE A 656 10.37 -10.03 8.16
C ILE A 656 10.35 -11.07 7.04
N GLU A 657 9.30 -11.06 6.23
CA GLU A 657 9.10 -12.04 5.16
C GLU A 657 10.31 -12.19 4.22
N ASP A 658 11.00 -11.08 3.91
CA ASP A 658 12.20 -11.06 3.05
C ASP A 658 13.26 -10.09 3.60
N THR A 659 14.18 -10.59 4.41
CA THR A 659 15.27 -9.81 5.02
C THR A 659 16.29 -9.27 4.01
N SER A 660 16.26 -9.72 2.76
CA SER A 660 17.08 -9.15 1.68
C SER A 660 16.50 -7.86 1.11
N LYS A 661 15.18 -7.66 1.29
CA LYS A 661 14.45 -6.51 0.76
C LYS A 661 13.91 -5.58 1.82
N PHE A 662 13.82 -6.02 3.08
CA PHE A 662 13.26 -5.22 4.16
C PHE A 662 14.11 -5.31 5.42
N CYS A 663 14.15 -4.21 6.16
CA CYS A 663 14.81 -4.14 7.47
C CYS A 663 14.02 -3.32 8.47
N LEU A 664 14.28 -3.56 9.76
CA LEU A 664 13.75 -2.78 10.86
C LEU A 664 14.77 -1.72 11.25
N ILE A 665 14.65 -0.52 10.68
CA ILE A 665 15.65 0.55 10.80
C ILE A 665 15.92 0.99 12.24
N CYS A 666 14.99 0.69 13.15
CA CYS A 666 15.11 0.98 14.56
C CYS A 666 16.12 0.10 15.32
N GLN A 667 16.61 -0.98 14.71
CA GLN A 667 17.70 -1.81 15.22
C GLN A 667 18.78 -2.08 14.16
N ALA A 668 18.48 -1.88 12.88
CA ALA A 668 19.39 -2.16 11.78
C ALA A 668 20.53 -1.13 11.68
N VAL A 669 21.70 -1.62 11.32
CA VAL A 669 22.89 -0.85 10.91
C VAL A 669 23.44 -1.40 9.58
N PRO A 670 24.18 -0.61 8.78
CA PRO A 670 24.78 -1.10 7.53
C PRO A 670 25.74 -2.28 7.73
N ALA A 671 25.62 -3.31 6.88
CA ALA A 671 26.56 -4.44 6.81
C ALA A 671 27.55 -4.33 5.63
N VAL A 672 27.39 -3.29 4.80
CA VAL A 672 28.17 -3.05 3.57
C VAL A 672 28.49 -1.57 3.42
N ASP A 673 29.46 -1.26 2.57
CA ASP A 673 29.97 0.11 2.36
C ASP A 673 28.96 1.06 1.70
N THR A 674 27.90 0.54 1.06
CA THR A 674 26.83 1.34 0.46
C THR A 674 25.48 0.71 0.73
N LEU A 675 24.58 1.48 1.30
CA LEU A 675 23.22 1.07 1.64
C LEU A 675 22.23 2.12 1.12
N GLU A 676 21.21 1.67 0.39
CA GLU A 676 20.12 2.51 -0.07
C GLU A 676 18.80 1.99 0.51
N LEU A 677 18.08 2.87 1.22
CA LEU A 677 16.77 2.62 1.78
C LEU A 677 15.71 3.48 1.10
N ASP A 678 14.51 2.93 0.97
CA ASP A 678 13.33 3.62 0.44
C ASP A 678 12.67 4.52 1.50
N LEU A 679 13.42 5.54 1.98
CA LEU A 679 13.03 6.48 3.03
C LEU A 679 13.23 7.94 2.62
#